data_AF-A0A257LCN3-F1
#
_entry.id   AF-A0A257LCN3-F1
#
_cell.length_a   1.000
_cell.length_b   1.000
_cell.length_c   1.000
_cell.angle_alpha   90.00
_cell.angle_beta   90.00
_cell.angle_gamma   90.00
#
_symmetry.space_group_name_H-M   'P 1'
#
loop_
_entity.id
_entity.type
_entity.pdbx_description
1 polymer ?
#
loop_
_entity_poly.entity_id
_entity_poly.type
_entity_poly.pdbx_seq_one_letter_code
_entity_poly.pdbx_strand_id
1 'polypeptide(L)'
;MRKIYILLGLALLSFKNNQAQTFSDNFDSYTANAFLGTSNSAWKTWTNKPGGADDIKISNAKAHSGSNSLYFTSVAANGGPSDIVLPFGSELTSGTFSMSMYMFVDTQKKGYFNLQEQKTLGNGWSIDVNFDSIGGFEIVNTQNGRLLSGTYTQNTWFKCELKINLSSNTWEFLLDDVSKGSFQNYYRKIASMDIYPTFNSSYYIDDISYTITPQTPSTLNASLTYIDKVEGRLSGQKTIPMVEIRNLGSTKITSATVEVSYNGNTISKSATGLNIDTNALAQIPFDNFISLAPGLHAVTATIKQVNGTTDDISTDNTKSISINPTVPAPNKVVVAEEATGTWCTWCPRGAVFMRKMDDKYGDYFVGIAVHNNDPMENANYDGGLGTISSGYPSMVVDRGADIDPSVVEPDFLKRIMVAPKGGITCGANYTAATKELKVSLTTKFLSSATGNYKLAFVLVEDNVTGSGNGWDQVNSYAGGSKGEMGGFEKLPNPVPAAQMVYDHVGRVIYPNFKGLSNAFASTINANDSFIHNFSVNLDPSWKYENLAVVGLLIDPSGKIDNANRVDLAQAIANGYRTGTQVLGVKNVSIGLNQATIYPNPSKNQFTIELTGASLNQAQVEVYSMDGKLMYSQNLNTHLSSIDASAWPAGVYVGTITSSEGLQTIKLVKE
;
A
#
# COMPACT_ATOMS: atom_id res chain seq x y z
N MET A 1 -66.20 -4.96 55.19
CA MET A 1 -66.21 -4.05 54.02
C MET A 1 -65.03 -3.09 54.15
N ARG A 2 -64.25 -2.96 53.08
CA ARG A 2 -62.85 -2.51 53.05
C ARG A 2 -62.71 -0.99 53.29
N LYS A 3 -61.69 -0.60 54.08
CA LYS A 3 -61.18 0.77 54.18
C LYS A 3 -60.28 1.06 52.97
N ILE A 4 -60.53 2.16 52.27
CA ILE A 4 -59.72 2.66 51.16
C ILE A 4 -58.70 3.64 51.74
N TYR A 5 -57.42 3.37 51.52
CA TYR A 5 -56.33 4.34 51.71
C TYR A 5 -55.95 4.92 50.35
N ILE A 6 -56.03 6.24 50.22
CA ILE A 6 -55.51 6.98 49.06
C ILE A 6 -54.01 7.18 49.29
N LEU A 7 -53.18 6.52 48.47
CA LEU A 7 -51.75 6.81 48.37
C LEU A 7 -51.54 7.97 47.39
N LEU A 8 -51.05 9.11 47.88
CA LEU A 8 -50.43 10.15 47.06
C LEU A 8 -49.02 9.67 46.67
N GLY A 9 -48.81 9.33 45.40
CA GLY A 9 -47.47 9.11 44.85
C GLY A 9 -46.86 10.44 44.42
N LEU A 10 -45.83 10.93 45.14
CA LEU A 10 -44.94 11.96 44.63
C LEU A 10 -44.09 11.36 43.50
N ALA A 11 -44.35 11.76 42.26
CA ALA A 11 -43.43 11.56 41.15
C ALA A 11 -42.26 12.54 41.30
N LEU A 12 -41.14 12.05 41.83
CA LEU A 12 -39.84 12.72 41.72
C LEU A 12 -39.39 12.64 40.25
N LEU A 13 -39.69 13.70 39.49
CA LEU A 13 -39.03 13.97 38.22
C LEU A 13 -37.55 14.25 38.50
N SER A 14 -36.70 13.25 38.26
CA SER A 14 -35.25 13.42 38.24
C SER A 14 -34.88 14.27 37.02
N PHE A 15 -34.72 15.57 37.23
CA PHE A 15 -34.02 16.43 36.29
C PHE A 15 -32.60 15.87 36.09
N LYS A 16 -32.33 15.25 34.94
CA LYS A 16 -30.95 14.98 34.51
C LYS A 16 -30.32 16.33 34.22
N ASN A 17 -29.55 16.83 35.19
CA ASN A 17 -28.72 18.00 35.02
C ASN A 17 -27.70 17.72 33.90
N ASN A 18 -27.83 18.42 32.76
CA ASN A 18 -26.81 18.51 31.70
C ASN A 18 -25.62 19.34 32.17
N GLN A 19 -24.99 18.94 33.28
CA GLN A 19 -23.79 19.59 33.81
C GLN A 19 -22.56 18.96 33.16
N ALA A 20 -21.52 19.77 32.96
CA ALA A 20 -20.23 19.25 32.51
C ALA A 20 -19.66 18.28 33.56
N GLN A 21 -19.16 17.13 33.10
CA GLN A 21 -18.43 16.19 33.96
C GLN A 21 -16.95 16.56 33.93
N THR A 22 -16.35 16.80 35.09
CA THR A 22 -14.93 17.14 35.23
C THR A 22 -14.20 16.13 36.09
N PHE A 23 -12.93 15.89 35.78
CA PHE A 23 -12.00 15.09 36.57
C PHE A 23 -10.65 15.80 36.64
N SER A 24 -9.97 15.69 37.77
CA SER A 24 -8.59 16.16 37.94
C SER A 24 -7.85 15.31 38.97
N ASP A 25 -6.60 14.95 38.71
CA ASP A 25 -5.73 14.20 39.61
C ASP A 25 -4.27 14.63 39.41
N ASN A 26 -3.65 15.16 40.46
CA ASN A 26 -2.23 15.52 40.50
C ASN A 26 -1.42 14.59 41.41
N PHE A 27 -2.01 13.48 41.88
CA PHE A 27 -1.36 12.41 42.64
C PHE A 27 -0.77 12.76 44.01
N ASP A 28 -0.75 14.04 44.42
CA ASP A 28 -0.13 14.50 45.68
C ASP A 28 -0.86 14.07 46.94
N SER A 29 -2.15 13.76 46.83
CA SER A 29 -2.94 13.25 47.95
C SER A 29 -2.63 11.78 48.30
N TYR A 30 -1.85 11.10 47.46
CA TYR A 30 -1.54 9.68 47.60
C TYR A 30 -0.18 9.44 48.24
N THR A 31 -0.05 8.32 48.95
CA THR A 31 1.22 7.91 49.55
C THR A 31 2.18 7.42 48.47
N ALA A 32 3.40 7.97 48.41
CA ALA A 32 4.45 7.48 47.51
C ALA A 32 4.67 5.96 47.70
N ASN A 33 4.96 5.24 46.60
CA ASN A 33 5.04 3.77 46.50
C ASN A 33 3.73 2.98 46.68
N ALA A 34 2.60 3.62 47.01
CA ALA A 34 1.31 2.96 46.94
C ALA A 34 0.88 2.74 45.47
N PHE A 35 0.05 1.74 45.22
CA PHE A 35 -0.50 1.49 43.89
C PHE A 35 -1.66 2.44 43.57
N LEU A 36 -1.69 3.00 42.37
CA LEU A 36 -2.67 3.98 41.93
C LEU A 36 -4.08 3.41 41.95
N GLY A 37 -4.30 2.24 41.34
CA GLY A 37 -5.62 1.59 41.28
C GLY A 37 -6.20 1.26 42.66
N THR A 38 -5.35 1.11 43.68
CA THR A 38 -5.77 0.94 45.08
C THR A 38 -6.02 2.27 45.81
N SER A 39 -5.38 3.35 45.37
CA SER A 39 -5.45 4.68 45.98
C SER A 39 -6.65 5.48 45.48
N ASN A 40 -7.03 5.31 44.20
CA ASN A 40 -8.16 6.01 43.59
C ASN A 40 -8.93 5.07 42.65
N SER A 41 -10.17 4.78 43.00
CA SER A 41 -11.03 3.85 42.24
C SER A 41 -11.51 4.39 40.88
N ALA A 42 -11.29 5.67 40.58
CA ALA A 42 -11.50 6.23 39.24
C ALA A 42 -10.52 5.61 38.22
N TRP A 43 -9.29 5.34 38.65
CA TRP A 43 -8.30 4.62 37.86
C TRP A 43 -8.58 3.12 37.89
N LYS A 44 -8.36 2.47 36.74
CA LYS A 44 -8.42 1.02 36.57
C LYS A 44 -7.06 0.53 36.08
N THR A 45 -6.83 -0.76 36.21
CA THR A 45 -5.73 -1.44 35.51
C THR A 45 -6.32 -2.17 34.30
N TRP A 46 -5.50 -2.42 33.28
CA TRP A 46 -5.94 -3.12 32.06
C TRP A 46 -6.59 -4.48 32.34
N THR A 47 -6.02 -5.26 33.26
CA THR A 47 -6.57 -6.55 33.68
C THR A 47 -7.66 -6.45 34.75
N ASN A 48 -8.02 -5.23 35.15
CA ASN A 48 -8.97 -4.90 36.20
C ASN A 48 -8.62 -5.57 37.56
N LYS A 49 -7.33 -5.55 37.92
CA LYS A 49 -6.76 -6.10 39.15
C LYS A 49 -5.89 -5.04 39.86
N PRO A 50 -6.50 -4.09 40.59
CA PRO A 50 -5.75 -3.11 41.39
C PRO A 50 -4.72 -3.75 42.33
N GLY A 51 -3.52 -3.17 42.39
CA GLY A 51 -2.36 -3.72 43.10
C GLY A 51 -1.64 -4.86 42.38
N GLY A 52 -2.08 -5.21 41.17
CA GLY A 52 -1.48 -6.23 40.31
C GLY A 52 -0.21 -5.76 39.59
N ALA A 53 0.27 -6.60 38.65
CA ALA A 53 1.49 -6.33 37.88
C ALA A 53 1.33 -5.16 36.90
N ASP A 54 0.11 -4.92 36.44
CA ASP A 54 -0.30 -3.85 35.53
C ASP A 54 -0.68 -2.55 36.24
N ASP A 55 -0.73 -2.54 37.58
CA ASP A 55 -0.89 -1.29 38.32
C ASP A 55 0.44 -0.49 38.33
N ILE A 56 0.35 0.80 38.62
CA ILE A 56 1.51 1.68 38.72
C ILE A 56 1.64 2.20 40.16
N LYS A 57 2.88 2.40 40.59
CA LYS A 57 3.15 3.02 41.88
C LYS A 57 3.25 4.54 41.74
N ILE A 58 2.74 5.24 42.74
CA ILE A 58 2.94 6.68 42.88
C ILE A 58 4.43 6.95 43.08
N SER A 59 5.02 7.76 42.21
CA SER A 59 6.43 8.14 42.22
C SER A 59 6.61 9.50 42.85
N ASN A 60 7.62 9.66 43.69
CA ASN A 60 8.08 10.94 44.21
C ASN A 60 9.49 11.32 43.69
N ALA A 61 9.93 10.67 42.61
CA ALA A 61 11.26 10.89 42.04
C ALA A 61 11.34 12.18 41.20
N LYS A 62 10.22 12.56 40.58
CA LYS A 62 10.07 13.73 39.72
C LYS A 62 8.57 14.05 39.67
N ALA A 63 8.20 15.32 39.71
CA ALA A 63 6.82 15.78 39.57
C ALA A 63 6.81 17.13 38.82
N HIS A 64 5.68 17.46 38.20
CA HIS A 64 5.45 18.77 37.61
C HIS A 64 4.86 19.71 38.68
N SER A 65 3.81 19.26 39.37
CA SER A 65 3.24 19.95 40.52
C SER A 65 3.46 19.14 41.80
N GLY A 66 3.50 19.84 42.94
CA GLY A 66 3.67 19.20 44.25
C GLY A 66 4.89 18.27 44.36
N SER A 67 4.67 17.04 44.78
CA SER A 67 5.70 16.05 45.13
C SER A 67 5.57 14.71 44.41
N ASN A 68 4.39 14.37 43.89
CA ASN A 68 4.11 13.06 43.32
C ASN A 68 3.76 13.13 41.83
N SER A 69 4.07 12.07 41.09
CA SER A 69 3.60 11.83 39.72
C SER A 69 3.55 10.34 39.43
N LEU A 70 3.21 9.96 38.19
CA LEU A 70 3.32 8.58 37.71
C LEU A 70 4.56 8.42 36.84
N TYR A 71 5.32 7.35 37.02
CA TYR A 71 6.52 7.07 36.23
C TYR A 71 6.40 5.74 35.47
N PHE A 72 6.43 5.82 34.15
CA PHE A 72 6.28 4.71 33.22
C PHE A 72 7.63 4.39 32.56
N THR A 73 8.02 3.13 32.59
CA THR A 73 9.26 2.68 31.92
C THR A 73 9.11 1.26 31.39
N SER A 74 9.72 0.97 30.24
CA SER A 74 9.83 -0.40 29.74
C SER A 74 11.05 -0.59 28.83
N VAL A 75 11.73 -1.71 29.03
CA VAL A 75 12.78 -2.24 28.15
C VAL A 75 12.35 -3.53 27.43
N ALA A 76 11.14 -4.04 27.72
CA ALA A 76 10.62 -5.25 27.12
C ALA A 76 10.17 -4.97 25.67
N ALA A 77 10.45 -5.89 24.74
CA ALA A 77 10.08 -5.74 23.33
C ALA A 77 8.57 -5.54 23.14
N ASN A 78 7.75 -6.15 24.00
CA ASN A 78 6.30 -6.01 23.96
C ASN A 78 5.76 -4.86 24.81
N GLY A 79 6.60 -4.15 25.58
CA GLY A 79 6.18 -3.11 26.54
C GLY A 79 5.77 -3.64 27.92
N GLY A 80 5.24 -2.73 28.77
CA GLY A 80 4.72 -3.02 30.11
C GLY A 80 5.79 -3.03 31.23
N PRO A 81 5.44 -3.45 32.46
CA PRO A 81 4.20 -4.11 32.82
C PRO A 81 3.04 -3.18 33.18
N SER A 82 3.29 -1.94 33.63
CA SER A 82 2.23 -1.01 34.02
C SER A 82 1.32 -0.66 32.85
N ASP A 83 0.01 -0.69 33.07
CA ASP A 83 -1.02 -0.54 32.05
C ASP A 83 -2.31 -0.05 32.76
N ILE A 84 -2.47 1.27 32.81
CA ILE A 84 -3.54 1.91 33.59
C ILE A 84 -4.53 2.63 32.68
N VAL A 85 -5.78 2.58 33.09
CA VAL A 85 -6.90 3.11 32.33
C VAL A 85 -7.67 4.13 33.16
N LEU A 86 -8.00 5.26 32.56
CA LEU A 86 -8.92 6.26 33.09
C LEU A 86 -10.23 6.25 32.28
N PRO A 87 -11.30 5.61 32.78
CA PRO A 87 -12.60 5.62 32.12
C PRO A 87 -13.26 7.00 32.17
N PHE A 88 -13.94 7.37 31.07
CA PHE A 88 -14.73 8.59 31.00
C PHE A 88 -16.18 8.40 31.50
N GLY A 89 -16.53 7.19 31.94
CA GLY A 89 -17.84 6.81 32.48
C GLY A 89 -18.70 6.06 31.46
N SER A 90 -18.96 6.68 30.30
CA SER A 90 -19.67 6.08 29.16
C SER A 90 -18.93 6.31 27.85
N GLU A 91 -19.30 5.56 26.81
CA GLU A 91 -18.88 5.87 25.44
C GLU A 91 -19.47 7.23 25.03
N LEU A 92 -18.61 8.12 24.57
CA LEU A 92 -18.95 9.46 24.11
C LEU A 92 -18.94 9.47 22.59
N THR A 93 -20.05 9.87 21.98
CA THR A 93 -20.21 9.92 20.51
C THR A 93 -20.56 11.32 20.00
N SER A 94 -20.87 12.25 20.90
CA SER A 94 -21.21 13.66 20.63
C SER A 94 -20.83 14.53 21.84
N GLY A 95 -20.92 15.85 21.66
CA GLY A 95 -20.48 16.84 22.64
C GLY A 95 -18.99 17.17 22.50
N THR A 96 -18.45 17.87 23.50
CA THR A 96 -17.03 18.21 23.53
C THR A 96 -16.32 17.53 24.68
N PHE A 97 -15.09 17.11 24.45
CA PHE A 97 -14.16 16.54 25.41
C PHE A 97 -12.86 17.33 25.37
N SER A 98 -12.42 17.85 26.50
CA SER A 98 -11.12 18.51 26.65
C SER A 98 -10.33 17.77 27.70
N MET A 99 -9.11 17.34 27.38
CA MET A 99 -8.22 16.67 28.32
C MET A 99 -6.83 17.30 28.28
N SER A 100 -6.20 17.42 29.44
CA SER A 100 -4.82 17.84 29.57
C SER A 100 -4.06 16.96 30.54
N MET A 101 -2.77 16.81 30.32
CA MET A 101 -1.83 16.23 31.28
C MET A 101 -0.43 16.80 31.06
N TYR A 102 0.37 16.91 32.10
CA TYR A 102 1.80 17.18 31.94
C TYR A 102 2.55 15.88 31.70
N MET A 103 3.45 15.90 30.72
CA MET A 103 4.33 14.77 30.41
C MET A 103 5.80 15.21 30.46
N PHE A 104 6.67 14.29 30.91
CA PHE A 104 8.12 14.43 30.82
C PHE A 104 8.66 13.17 30.17
N VAL A 105 9.20 13.25 28.94
CA VAL A 105 9.84 12.10 28.28
C VAL A 105 11.36 12.28 28.36
N ASP A 106 12.06 11.30 28.90
CA ASP A 106 13.52 11.38 29.04
C ASP A 106 14.22 11.40 27.66
N THR A 107 15.44 11.95 27.60
CA THR A 107 16.25 12.00 26.38
C THR A 107 16.41 10.61 25.75
N GLN A 108 16.19 10.50 24.43
CA GLN A 108 16.31 9.24 23.68
C GLN A 108 15.33 8.13 24.11
N LYS A 109 14.23 8.49 24.78
CA LYS A 109 13.19 7.57 25.23
C LYS A 109 11.85 7.89 24.59
N LYS A 110 10.95 6.90 24.63
CA LYS A 110 9.59 7.02 24.09
C LYS A 110 8.57 7.32 25.18
N GLY A 111 7.44 7.90 24.76
CA GLY A 111 6.22 8.06 25.55
C GLY A 111 5.01 7.58 24.74
N TYR A 112 3.95 7.15 25.42
CA TYR A 112 2.76 6.62 24.76
C TYR A 112 1.51 6.72 25.64
N PHE A 113 0.39 7.04 25.00
CA PHE A 113 -0.95 6.81 25.53
C PHE A 113 -1.93 6.65 24.36
N ASN A 114 -3.12 6.12 24.62
CA ASN A 114 -4.16 6.03 23.60
C ASN A 114 -5.54 6.38 24.17
N LEU A 115 -6.50 6.64 23.27
CA LEU A 115 -7.91 6.73 23.62
C LEU A 115 -8.66 5.52 23.06
N GLN A 116 -9.32 4.77 23.93
CA GLN A 116 -10.13 3.61 23.55
C GLN A 116 -11.42 4.06 22.86
N GLU A 117 -11.82 3.34 21.81
CA GLU A 117 -13.07 3.57 21.07
C GLU A 117 -14.29 3.12 21.86
N GLN A 118 -14.17 2.03 22.61
CA GLN A 118 -15.28 1.34 23.25
C GLN A 118 -15.03 1.15 24.74
N LYS A 119 -16.10 0.94 25.50
CA LYS A 119 -16.02 0.68 26.94
C LYS A 119 -15.27 -0.63 27.26
N THR A 120 -15.36 -1.62 26.38
CA THR A 120 -14.59 -2.86 26.49
C THR A 120 -13.18 -2.61 25.98
N LEU A 121 -12.19 -2.73 26.87
CA LEU A 121 -10.79 -2.47 26.56
C LEU A 121 -10.27 -3.43 25.48
N GLY A 122 -9.38 -2.92 24.62
CA GLY A 122 -8.74 -3.70 23.56
C GLY A 122 -9.62 -3.96 22.33
N ASN A 123 -10.87 -3.46 22.33
CA ASN A 123 -11.82 -3.61 21.21
C ASN A 123 -11.93 -2.32 20.38
N GLY A 124 -10.80 -1.69 20.06
CA GLY A 124 -10.72 -0.51 19.19
C GLY A 124 -10.01 0.68 19.82
N TRP A 125 -9.16 1.33 19.02
CA TRP A 125 -8.36 2.49 19.41
C TRP A 125 -8.78 3.67 18.55
N SER A 126 -9.32 4.70 19.18
CA SER A 126 -9.75 5.91 18.48
C SER A 126 -8.55 6.67 17.95
N ILE A 127 -7.52 6.79 18.80
CA ILE A 127 -6.19 7.30 18.48
C ILE A 127 -5.14 6.63 19.36
N ASP A 128 -3.96 6.43 18.79
CA ASP A 128 -2.69 6.20 19.47
C ASP A 128 -1.85 7.47 19.41
N VAL A 129 -1.28 7.90 20.53
CA VAL A 129 -0.40 9.08 20.61
C VAL A 129 0.99 8.61 21.01
N ASN A 130 1.92 8.67 20.07
CA ASN A 130 3.29 8.20 20.22
C ASN A 130 4.24 9.40 20.30
N PHE A 131 5.16 9.36 21.26
CA PHE A 131 6.32 10.23 21.34
C PHE A 131 7.58 9.38 21.10
N ASP A 132 8.35 9.71 20.07
CA ASP A 132 9.49 8.91 19.64
C ASP A 132 10.80 9.30 20.35
N SER A 133 11.83 8.48 20.15
CA SER A 133 13.14 8.66 20.80
C SER A 133 13.99 9.79 20.21
N ILE A 134 13.56 10.47 19.15
CA ILE A 134 14.31 11.56 18.50
C ILE A 134 13.60 12.91 18.61
N GLY A 135 12.54 13.02 19.42
CA GLY A 135 11.80 14.27 19.64
C GLY A 135 10.66 14.50 18.64
N GLY A 136 10.23 13.48 17.91
CA GLY A 136 9.01 13.49 17.10
C GLY A 136 7.80 12.95 17.86
N PHE A 137 6.60 13.35 17.44
CA PHE A 137 5.37 12.71 17.87
C PHE A 137 4.50 12.36 16.66
N GLU A 138 3.66 11.34 16.80
CA GLU A 138 2.63 10.99 15.84
C GLU A 138 1.33 10.57 16.53
N ILE A 139 0.21 11.01 15.95
CA ILE A 139 -1.13 10.56 16.28
C ILE A 139 -1.62 9.71 15.12
N VAL A 140 -1.98 8.47 15.41
CA VAL A 140 -2.37 7.49 14.39
C VAL A 140 -3.62 6.74 14.81
N ASN A 141 -4.30 6.10 13.85
CA ASN A 141 -5.22 5.01 14.11
C ASN A 141 -5.21 4.04 12.92
N THR A 142 -5.85 2.89 13.07
CA THR A 142 -5.83 1.83 12.05
C THR A 142 -6.56 2.19 10.76
N GLN A 143 -7.59 3.04 10.83
CA GLN A 143 -8.42 3.37 9.67
C GLN A 143 -7.86 4.52 8.83
N ASN A 144 -7.40 5.58 9.48
CA ASN A 144 -6.87 6.79 8.85
C ASN A 144 -5.35 6.70 8.61
N GLY A 145 -4.65 5.79 9.30
CA GLY A 145 -3.20 5.81 9.37
C GLY A 145 -2.74 6.99 10.22
N ARG A 146 -1.84 7.83 9.68
CA ARG A 146 -1.31 8.99 10.41
C ARG A 146 -2.25 10.20 10.29
N LEU A 147 -2.80 10.61 11.42
CA LEU A 147 -3.72 11.75 11.56
C LEU A 147 -2.97 13.08 11.76
N LEU A 148 -1.90 13.06 12.56
CA LEU A 148 -1.08 14.23 12.84
C LEU A 148 0.35 13.80 13.21
N SER A 149 1.34 14.63 12.91
CA SER A 149 2.70 14.45 13.41
C SER A 149 3.40 15.79 13.57
N GLY A 150 4.40 15.83 14.42
CA GLY A 150 5.23 17.00 14.62
C GLY A 150 6.40 16.69 15.53
N THR A 151 6.92 17.72 16.19
CA THR A 151 8.05 17.60 17.12
C THR A 151 7.66 18.10 18.51
N TYR A 152 8.33 17.56 19.52
CA TYR A 152 8.25 17.97 20.91
C TYR A 152 9.66 18.06 21.51
N THR A 153 9.79 18.70 22.68
CA THR A 153 11.07 18.81 23.37
C THR A 153 11.19 17.72 24.43
N GLN A 154 12.24 16.91 24.35
CA GLN A 154 12.56 15.90 25.36
C GLN A 154 13.24 16.50 26.59
N ASN A 155 13.22 15.76 27.70
CA ASN A 155 13.88 16.09 28.96
C ASN A 155 13.43 17.42 29.57
N THR A 156 12.17 17.78 29.33
CA THR A 156 11.46 18.88 29.96
C THR A 156 10.02 18.47 30.16
N TRP A 157 9.35 19.09 31.14
CA TRP A 157 7.90 19.00 31.24
C TRP A 157 7.27 19.77 30.08
N PHE A 158 6.22 19.20 29.49
CA PHE A 158 5.36 19.86 28.53
C PHE A 158 3.90 19.49 28.80
N LYS A 159 2.99 20.43 28.57
CA LYS A 159 1.55 20.19 28.68
C LYS A 159 1.04 19.56 27.40
N CYS A 160 0.51 18.34 27.48
CA CYS A 160 -0.16 17.63 26.39
C CYS A 160 -1.68 17.86 26.51
N GLU A 161 -2.32 18.39 25.47
CA GLU A 161 -3.75 18.71 25.50
C GLU A 161 -4.47 18.21 24.23
N LEU A 162 -5.66 17.64 24.43
CA LEU A 162 -6.58 17.23 23.38
C LEU A 162 -7.90 17.97 23.56
N LYS A 163 -8.28 18.74 22.53
CA LYS A 163 -9.61 19.37 22.41
C LYS A 163 -10.38 18.68 21.32
N ILE A 164 -11.43 17.95 21.71
CA ILE A 164 -12.22 17.12 20.82
C ILE A 164 -13.65 17.64 20.81
N ASN A 165 -14.16 17.99 19.64
CA ASN A 165 -15.58 18.15 19.39
C ASN A 165 -16.06 16.91 18.64
N LEU A 166 -16.71 15.99 19.35
CA LEU A 166 -17.25 14.76 18.77
C LEU A 166 -18.49 15.04 17.91
N SER A 167 -19.20 16.14 18.14
CA SER A 167 -20.37 16.57 17.35
C SER A 167 -20.00 17.00 15.94
N SER A 168 -18.89 17.73 15.75
CA SER A 168 -18.34 18.13 14.45
C SER A 168 -17.15 17.27 13.99
N ASN A 169 -16.76 16.28 14.80
CA ASN A 169 -15.58 15.46 14.61
C ASN A 169 -14.32 16.29 14.28
N THR A 170 -14.01 17.22 15.18
CA THR A 170 -12.83 18.07 15.13
C THR A 170 -11.95 17.76 16.32
N TRP A 171 -10.73 17.32 16.06
CA TRP A 171 -9.76 16.93 17.06
C TRP A 171 -8.56 17.85 16.93
N GLU A 172 -8.25 18.59 17.98
CA GLU A 172 -7.10 19.47 18.03
C GLU A 172 -6.12 18.96 19.10
N PHE A 173 -4.85 18.90 18.73
CA PHE A 173 -3.77 18.51 19.61
C PHE A 173 -2.87 19.70 19.89
N LEU A 174 -2.56 19.96 21.15
CA LEU A 174 -1.73 21.07 21.58
C LEU A 174 -0.59 20.55 22.46
N LEU A 175 0.59 21.18 22.31
CA LEU A 175 1.67 21.07 23.28
C LEU A 175 2.00 22.46 23.81
N ASP A 176 2.05 22.62 25.14
CA ASP A 176 2.29 23.89 25.84
C ASP A 176 1.34 25.00 25.37
N ASP A 177 0.05 24.67 25.30
CA ASP A 177 -1.04 25.55 24.83
C ASP A 177 -0.89 26.02 23.37
N VAL A 178 0.08 25.48 22.62
CA VAL A 178 0.28 25.74 21.18
C VAL A 178 -0.29 24.60 20.35
N SER A 179 -1.28 24.92 19.52
CA SER A 179 -1.86 23.97 18.56
C SER A 179 -0.79 23.42 17.61
N LYS A 180 -0.74 22.09 17.53
CA LYS A 180 0.11 21.36 16.58
C LYS A 180 -0.65 20.97 15.32
N GLY A 181 -1.96 21.18 15.30
CA GLY A 181 -2.83 20.89 14.18
C GLY A 181 -4.18 20.35 14.64
N SER A 182 -5.10 20.29 13.68
CA SER A 182 -6.39 19.64 13.85
C SER A 182 -6.64 18.61 12.76
N PHE A 183 -7.42 17.60 13.09
CA PHE A 183 -7.78 16.52 12.19
C PHE A 183 -9.22 16.06 12.43
N GLN A 184 -9.73 15.29 11.48
CA GLN A 184 -10.97 14.55 11.59
C GLN A 184 -10.64 13.08 11.85
N ASN A 185 -11.45 12.39 12.64
CA ASN A 185 -11.19 11.00 13.01
C ASN A 185 -12.30 10.09 12.48
N TYR A 186 -11.96 8.93 11.91
CA TYR A 186 -12.96 7.98 11.43
C TYR A 186 -13.87 7.44 12.54
N TYR A 187 -13.32 7.18 13.73
CA TYR A 187 -14.05 6.51 14.81
C TYR A 187 -15.09 7.40 15.52
N ARG A 188 -14.88 8.73 15.57
CA ARG A 188 -15.84 9.74 16.07
C ARG A 188 -16.37 9.49 17.49
N LYS A 189 -15.69 8.68 18.29
CA LYS A 189 -16.08 8.34 19.65
C LYS A 189 -14.87 8.06 20.51
N ILE A 190 -15.05 8.08 21.83
CA ILE A 190 -14.04 7.76 22.86
C ILE A 190 -14.72 7.18 24.09
N ALA A 191 -14.02 6.36 24.87
CA ALA A 191 -14.55 5.75 26.10
C ALA A 191 -13.62 5.82 27.32
N SER A 192 -12.30 5.78 27.10
CA SER A 192 -11.30 5.89 28.15
C SER A 192 -9.95 6.33 27.59
N MET A 193 -9.07 6.80 28.46
CA MET A 193 -7.64 6.94 28.18
C MET A 193 -6.91 5.73 28.75
N ASP A 194 -5.93 5.22 28.02
CA ASP A 194 -5.02 4.16 28.45
C ASP A 194 -3.57 4.66 28.35
N ILE A 195 -2.75 4.36 29.36
CA ILE A 195 -1.35 4.76 29.46
C ILE A 195 -0.49 3.52 29.70
N TYR A 196 0.42 3.28 28.76
CA TYR A 196 1.22 2.07 28.67
C TYR A 196 2.66 2.36 28.21
N PRO A 197 3.71 1.82 28.85
CA PRO A 197 5.08 2.00 28.40
C PRO A 197 5.42 0.99 27.30
N THR A 198 5.54 1.46 26.06
CA THR A 198 6.03 0.65 24.93
C THR A 198 7.54 0.37 25.04
N PHE A 199 8.10 -0.47 24.17
CA PHE A 199 9.55 -0.74 24.13
C PHE A 199 10.39 0.55 24.07
N ASN A 200 11.40 0.63 24.96
CA ASN A 200 12.29 1.79 25.14
C ASN A 200 11.57 3.06 25.64
N SER A 201 10.57 2.89 26.50
CA SER A 201 9.87 4.01 27.16
C SER A 201 10.51 4.42 28.48
N SER A 202 10.46 5.71 28.76
CA SER A 202 10.80 6.32 30.05
C SER A 202 10.15 7.70 30.12
N TYR A 203 9.04 7.81 30.83
CA TYR A 203 8.29 9.05 30.90
C TYR A 203 7.49 9.20 32.20
N TYR A 204 7.25 10.44 32.59
CA TYR A 204 6.42 10.80 33.73
C TYR A 204 5.12 11.44 33.24
N ILE A 205 4.05 11.23 33.99
CA ILE A 205 2.76 11.91 33.78
C ILE A 205 2.30 12.51 35.10
N ASP A 206 1.81 13.74 35.03
CA ASP A 206 1.31 14.51 36.15
C ASP A 206 0.12 15.40 35.74
N ASP A 207 -0.60 15.94 36.73
CA ASP A 207 -1.66 16.94 36.54
C ASP A 207 -2.70 16.60 35.46
N ILE A 208 -3.26 15.40 35.54
CA ILE A 208 -4.24 14.92 34.56
C ILE A 208 -5.59 15.58 34.85
N SER A 209 -6.24 16.12 33.83
CA SER A 209 -7.61 16.60 33.93
C SER A 209 -8.39 16.36 32.65
N TYR A 210 -9.71 16.20 32.78
CA TYR A 210 -10.60 16.26 31.62
C TYR A 210 -11.94 16.92 31.97
N THR A 211 -12.61 17.44 30.93
CA THR A 211 -13.96 17.99 30.98
C THR A 211 -14.78 17.45 29.81
N ILE A 212 -15.95 16.91 30.10
CA ILE A 212 -16.95 16.45 29.13
C ILE A 212 -18.14 17.41 29.18
N THR A 213 -18.49 17.98 28.04
CA THR A 213 -19.69 18.81 27.88
C THR A 213 -20.64 18.12 26.90
N PRO A 214 -21.80 17.61 27.37
CA PRO A 214 -22.78 16.95 26.51
C PRO A 214 -23.32 17.87 25.41
N GLN A 215 -23.66 17.30 24.25
CA GLN A 215 -24.36 18.03 23.20
C GLN A 215 -25.77 18.43 23.66
N THR A 216 -26.13 19.69 23.48
CA THR A 216 -27.52 20.15 23.66
C THR A 216 -28.17 20.30 22.28
N PRO A 217 -29.24 19.55 21.97
CA PRO A 217 -29.86 19.58 20.65
C PRO A 217 -30.65 20.88 20.42
N SER A 218 -30.60 21.41 19.20
CA SER A 218 -31.52 22.44 18.72
C SER A 218 -32.74 21.81 18.02
N THR A 219 -33.55 22.61 17.30
CA THR A 219 -34.71 22.09 16.57
C THR A 219 -34.26 21.41 15.29
N LEU A 220 -33.52 22.12 14.43
CA LEU A 220 -32.98 21.65 13.16
C LEU A 220 -31.50 22.01 13.10
N ASN A 221 -30.62 21.03 13.31
CA ASN A 221 -29.17 21.20 13.23
C ASN A 221 -28.54 20.03 12.48
N ALA A 222 -27.89 20.33 11.37
CA ALA A 222 -26.96 19.46 10.68
C ALA A 222 -25.51 19.94 10.89
N SER A 223 -24.64 19.05 11.35
CA SER A 223 -23.20 19.32 11.51
C SER A 223 -22.39 18.56 10.47
N LEU A 224 -21.39 19.20 9.86
CA LEU A 224 -20.41 18.51 9.00
C LEU A 224 -19.38 17.77 9.84
N THR A 225 -19.33 16.45 9.70
CA THR A 225 -18.45 15.58 10.50
C THR A 225 -17.28 15.00 9.72
N TYR A 226 -17.32 15.00 8.39
CA TYR A 226 -16.22 14.41 7.60
C TYR A 226 -16.16 14.92 6.17
N ILE A 227 -14.95 15.03 5.64
CA ILE A 227 -14.67 15.19 4.20
C ILE A 227 -13.81 14.00 3.78
N ASP A 228 -14.29 13.19 2.84
CA ASP A 228 -13.64 11.97 2.39
C ASP A 228 -13.35 12.01 0.88
N LYS A 229 -12.56 11.04 0.41
CA LYS A 229 -12.19 10.83 -0.99
C LYS A 229 -11.43 12.00 -1.61
N VAL A 230 -10.71 12.77 -0.81
CA VAL A 230 -9.84 13.87 -1.29
C VAL A 230 -8.38 13.74 -0.87
N GLU A 231 -8.10 12.85 0.08
CA GLU A 231 -6.75 12.57 0.59
C GLU A 231 -6.11 11.34 -0.08
N GLY A 232 -4.79 11.22 0.07
CA GLY A 232 -4.01 10.11 -0.49
C GLY A 232 -4.20 10.03 -2.01
N ARG A 233 -3.94 11.11 -2.73
CA ARG A 233 -4.04 11.19 -4.19
C ARG A 233 -2.93 12.09 -4.71
N LEU A 234 -2.67 12.01 -6.01
CA LEU A 234 -1.64 12.79 -6.69
C LEU A 234 -2.20 14.12 -7.19
N SER A 235 -1.33 15.13 -7.27
CA SER A 235 -1.64 16.36 -7.98
C SER A 235 -2.00 16.06 -9.44
N GLY A 236 -3.02 16.74 -9.96
CA GLY A 236 -3.57 16.53 -11.30
C GLY A 236 -4.64 15.45 -11.39
N GLN A 237 -4.76 14.56 -10.39
CA GLN A 237 -5.85 13.58 -10.36
C GLN A 237 -7.20 14.27 -10.11
N LYS A 238 -8.24 13.69 -10.72
CA LYS A 238 -9.63 14.06 -10.46
C LYS A 238 -10.17 13.15 -9.38
N THR A 239 -10.88 13.72 -8.42
CA THR A 239 -11.57 12.93 -7.39
C THR A 239 -12.96 13.47 -7.11
N ILE A 240 -13.89 12.57 -6.81
CA ILE A 240 -15.26 12.90 -6.44
C ILE A 240 -15.33 12.90 -4.91
N PRO A 241 -15.44 14.08 -4.27
CA PRO A 241 -15.48 14.17 -2.82
C PRO A 241 -16.77 13.57 -2.27
N MET A 242 -16.70 13.21 -0.99
CA MET A 242 -17.86 12.81 -0.21
C MET A 242 -17.82 13.56 1.11
N VAL A 243 -18.97 14.02 1.58
CA VAL A 243 -19.09 14.66 2.90
C VAL A 243 -20.00 13.82 3.78
N GLU A 244 -19.79 13.91 5.09
CA GLU A 244 -20.66 13.30 6.09
C GLU A 244 -21.31 14.40 6.92
N ILE A 245 -22.62 14.30 7.10
CA ILE A 245 -23.38 15.17 8.00
C ILE A 245 -23.99 14.36 9.15
N ARG A 246 -24.13 14.98 10.31
CA ARG A 246 -24.84 14.46 11.48
C ARG A 246 -26.05 15.31 11.80
N ASN A 247 -27.18 14.69 12.12
CA ASN A 247 -28.30 15.42 12.70
C ASN A 247 -28.07 15.64 14.21
N LEU A 248 -27.80 16.86 14.64
CA LEU A 248 -27.71 17.25 16.05
C LEU A 248 -29.00 17.92 16.56
N GLY A 249 -30.00 18.09 15.70
CA GLY A 249 -31.32 18.59 16.04
C GLY A 249 -32.31 17.49 16.43
N SER A 250 -33.45 17.92 16.97
CA SER A 250 -34.60 17.04 17.27
C SER A 250 -35.48 16.74 16.05
N THR A 251 -35.40 17.57 15.01
CA THR A 251 -36.12 17.39 13.75
C THR A 251 -35.30 16.52 12.81
N LYS A 252 -35.97 15.54 12.20
CA LYS A 252 -35.38 14.67 11.18
C LYS A 252 -34.89 15.46 9.97
N ILE A 253 -33.70 15.16 9.47
CA ILE A 253 -33.19 15.75 8.22
C ILE A 253 -33.62 14.87 7.04
N THR A 254 -34.29 15.51 6.09
CA THR A 254 -34.86 14.93 4.86
C THR A 254 -34.21 15.45 3.59
N SER A 255 -33.52 16.60 3.68
CA SER A 255 -32.69 17.12 2.59
C SER A 255 -31.59 18.03 3.12
N ALA A 256 -30.46 18.12 2.41
CA ALA A 256 -29.40 19.07 2.69
C ALA A 256 -28.77 19.58 1.39
N THR A 257 -28.41 20.86 1.34
CA THR A 257 -27.57 21.42 0.27
C THR A 257 -26.19 21.71 0.82
N VAL A 258 -25.16 21.11 0.22
CA VAL A 258 -23.77 21.20 0.68
C VAL A 258 -22.87 21.64 -0.47
N GLU A 259 -21.94 22.53 -0.18
CA GLU A 259 -20.88 22.98 -1.10
C GLU A 259 -19.53 22.42 -0.66
N VAL A 260 -18.66 22.09 -1.62
CA VAL A 260 -17.24 21.81 -1.38
C VAL A 260 -16.43 22.79 -2.23
N SER A 261 -15.58 23.57 -1.56
CA SER A 261 -14.64 24.50 -2.17
C SER A 261 -13.21 23.98 -2.06
N TYR A 262 -12.48 24.03 -3.17
CA TYR A 262 -11.08 23.64 -3.24
C TYR A 262 -10.37 24.41 -4.37
N ASN A 263 -9.25 25.06 -4.03
CA ASN A 263 -8.38 25.78 -4.97
C ASN A 263 -9.15 26.69 -5.94
N GLY A 264 -10.01 27.57 -5.40
CA GLY A 264 -10.81 28.53 -6.16
C GLY A 264 -12.03 27.95 -6.91
N ASN A 265 -12.22 26.63 -6.91
CA ASN A 265 -13.38 25.97 -7.50
C ASN A 265 -14.37 25.57 -6.41
N THR A 266 -15.66 25.65 -6.70
CA THR A 266 -16.72 25.18 -5.80
C THR A 266 -17.68 24.29 -6.56
N ILE A 267 -17.97 23.13 -5.97
CA ILE A 267 -19.02 22.23 -6.43
C ILE A 267 -20.13 22.18 -5.38
N SER A 268 -21.36 21.94 -5.81
CA SER A 268 -22.54 21.92 -4.95
C SER A 268 -23.35 20.66 -5.17
N LYS A 269 -23.99 20.15 -4.11
CA LYS A 269 -24.90 19.00 -4.12
C LYS A 269 -26.11 19.31 -3.26
N SER A 270 -27.30 19.21 -3.86
CA SER A 270 -28.57 19.13 -3.13
C SER A 270 -28.99 17.67 -3.02
N ALA A 271 -28.90 17.13 -1.82
CA ALA A 271 -29.34 15.77 -1.50
C ALA A 271 -30.77 15.80 -0.97
N THR A 272 -31.68 15.08 -1.64
CA THR A 272 -33.10 14.93 -1.26
C THR A 272 -33.40 13.49 -0.87
N GLY A 273 -34.46 13.25 -0.11
CA GLY A 273 -34.87 11.90 0.30
C GLY A 273 -33.97 11.30 1.38
N LEU A 274 -33.24 12.15 2.12
CA LEU A 274 -32.49 11.74 3.30
C LEU A 274 -33.47 11.29 4.40
N ASN A 275 -32.99 10.49 5.35
CA ASN A 275 -33.76 10.04 6.51
C ASN A 275 -32.83 9.96 7.72
N ILE A 276 -32.36 11.12 8.19
CA ILE A 276 -31.37 11.21 9.26
C ILE A 276 -32.09 11.52 10.58
N ASP A 277 -32.28 10.48 11.39
CA ASP A 277 -32.77 10.62 12.77
C ASP A 277 -31.76 11.39 13.64
N THR A 278 -32.20 11.91 14.79
CA THR A 278 -31.30 12.60 15.74
C THR A 278 -30.08 11.73 16.09
N ASN A 279 -28.90 12.34 16.08
CA ASN A 279 -27.57 11.76 16.20
C ASN A 279 -27.13 10.81 15.07
N ALA A 280 -27.98 10.47 14.11
CA ALA A 280 -27.59 9.65 12.98
C ALA A 280 -26.68 10.43 12.00
N LEU A 281 -25.88 9.68 11.25
CA LEU A 281 -24.97 10.16 10.22
C LEU A 281 -25.52 9.84 8.83
N ALA A 282 -25.21 10.68 7.85
CA ALA A 282 -25.38 10.35 6.44
C ALA A 282 -24.21 10.83 5.60
N GLN A 283 -23.79 9.97 4.67
CA GLN A 283 -22.80 10.31 3.66
C GLN A 283 -23.50 10.87 2.42
N ILE A 284 -22.95 11.96 1.88
CA ILE A 284 -23.41 12.63 0.69
C ILE A 284 -22.26 12.60 -0.33
N PRO A 285 -22.23 11.64 -1.26
CA PRO A 285 -21.30 11.66 -2.37
C PRO A 285 -21.70 12.78 -3.35
N PHE A 286 -20.70 13.52 -3.84
CA PHE A 286 -20.90 14.48 -4.90
C PHE A 286 -20.97 13.76 -6.26
N ASP A 287 -21.48 14.46 -7.28
CA ASP A 287 -21.55 13.93 -8.66
C ASP A 287 -20.41 14.45 -9.54
N ASN A 288 -19.79 15.57 -9.13
CA ASN A 288 -18.74 16.24 -9.87
C ASN A 288 -17.39 16.05 -9.18
N PHE A 289 -16.32 15.98 -9.97
CA PHE A 289 -14.97 15.88 -9.45
C PHE A 289 -14.39 17.26 -9.12
N ILE A 290 -13.46 17.29 -8.17
CA ILE A 290 -12.45 18.34 -8.04
C ILE A 290 -11.14 17.84 -8.66
N SER A 291 -10.35 18.75 -9.25
CA SER A 291 -9.01 18.43 -9.72
C SER A 291 -7.99 18.84 -8.68
N LEU A 292 -7.20 17.89 -8.19
CA LEU A 292 -6.23 18.12 -7.12
C LEU A 292 -5.07 18.97 -7.63
N ALA A 293 -4.68 19.96 -6.85
CA ALA A 293 -3.66 20.94 -7.20
C ALA A 293 -2.39 20.73 -6.36
N PRO A 294 -1.21 21.11 -6.87
CA PRO A 294 0.02 21.05 -6.09
C PRO A 294 0.00 22.08 -4.96
N GLY A 295 0.66 21.75 -3.85
CA GLY A 295 0.77 22.61 -2.67
C GLY A 295 -0.30 22.33 -1.61
N LEU A 296 -0.14 22.96 -0.45
CA LEU A 296 -1.06 22.83 0.68
C LEU A 296 -2.29 23.71 0.44
N HIS A 297 -3.46 23.10 0.29
CA HIS A 297 -4.73 23.79 0.09
C HIS A 297 -5.80 23.24 1.03
N ALA A 298 -6.70 24.12 1.48
CA ALA A 298 -7.87 23.69 2.23
C ALA A 298 -8.95 23.12 1.28
N VAL A 299 -9.51 21.97 1.65
CA VAL A 299 -10.80 21.50 1.17
C VAL A 299 -11.82 21.89 2.22
N THR A 300 -12.77 22.76 1.85
CA THR A 300 -13.78 23.28 2.77
C THR A 300 -15.15 22.83 2.31
N ALA A 301 -15.85 22.08 3.17
CA ALA A 301 -17.25 21.74 2.99
C ALA A 301 -18.12 22.71 3.80
N THR A 302 -19.27 23.12 3.24
CA THR A 302 -20.23 24.02 3.90
C THR A 302 -21.66 23.60 3.64
N ILE A 303 -22.46 23.43 4.70
CA ILE A 303 -23.91 23.25 4.62
C ILE A 303 -24.56 24.62 4.35
N LYS A 304 -25.40 24.68 3.33
CA LYS A 304 -26.11 25.91 2.91
C LYS A 304 -27.56 25.92 3.34
N GLN A 305 -28.20 24.76 3.31
CA GLN A 305 -29.60 24.59 3.69
C GLN A 305 -29.82 23.19 4.26
N VAL A 306 -30.74 23.10 5.22
CA VAL A 306 -31.23 21.87 5.82
C VAL A 306 -32.75 21.90 5.76
N ASN A 307 -33.36 20.82 5.22
CA ASN A 307 -34.81 20.75 4.96
C ASN A 307 -35.37 21.95 4.18
N GLY A 308 -34.57 22.53 3.26
CA GLY A 308 -34.94 23.71 2.48
C GLY A 308 -34.92 25.05 3.24
N THR A 309 -34.42 25.07 4.48
CA THR A 309 -34.35 26.26 5.34
C THR A 309 -32.93 26.46 5.88
N THR A 310 -32.72 27.53 6.65
CA THR A 310 -31.45 27.78 7.35
C THR A 310 -31.31 26.84 8.54
N ASP A 311 -30.10 26.36 8.78
CA ASP A 311 -29.76 25.58 9.97
C ASP A 311 -29.76 26.45 11.25
N ASP A 312 -30.23 25.90 12.37
CA ASP A 312 -30.28 26.63 13.64
C ASP A 312 -28.88 27.04 14.14
N ILE A 313 -27.85 26.23 13.88
CA ILE A 313 -26.49 26.43 14.37
C ILE A 313 -25.55 26.59 13.17
N SER A 314 -25.12 27.82 12.92
CA SER A 314 -24.26 28.07 11.75
C SER A 314 -22.79 27.69 11.95
N THR A 315 -22.35 27.48 13.21
CA THR A 315 -20.93 27.29 13.55
C THR A 315 -20.40 25.88 13.27
N ASP A 316 -21.28 24.88 13.16
CA ASP A 316 -20.97 23.49 12.79
C ASP A 316 -21.33 23.15 11.33
N ASN A 317 -21.81 24.14 10.57
CA ASN A 317 -22.09 24.03 9.14
C ASN A 317 -20.84 24.02 8.26
N THR A 318 -19.63 24.17 8.81
CA THR A 318 -18.40 24.21 8.02
C THR A 318 -17.38 23.22 8.57
N LYS A 319 -16.76 22.46 7.67
CA LYS A 319 -15.60 21.63 7.99
C LYS A 319 -14.51 21.91 6.96
N SER A 320 -13.27 21.99 7.42
CA SER A 320 -12.10 22.13 6.55
C SER A 320 -11.03 21.11 6.92
N ILE A 321 -10.38 20.56 5.91
CA ILE A 321 -9.15 19.79 6.03
C ILE A 321 -8.11 20.38 5.07
N SER A 322 -6.83 20.22 5.37
CA SER A 322 -5.76 20.67 4.48
C SER A 322 -5.12 19.47 3.80
N ILE A 323 -5.02 19.51 2.48
CA ILE A 323 -4.39 18.45 1.69
C ILE A 323 -3.20 19.02 0.92
N ASN A 324 -2.14 18.23 0.79
CA ASN A 324 -0.97 18.54 -0.02
C ASN A 324 -0.66 17.32 -0.92
N PRO A 325 -1.35 17.18 -2.06
CA PRO A 325 -1.18 16.05 -2.97
C PRO A 325 0.26 15.94 -3.48
N THR A 326 0.81 14.71 -3.48
CA THR A 326 2.14 14.46 -4.05
C THR A 326 2.15 14.80 -5.53
N VAL A 327 3.17 15.53 -5.99
CA VAL A 327 3.32 15.93 -7.39
C VAL A 327 4.12 14.86 -8.15
N PRO A 328 3.51 14.15 -9.12
CA PRO A 328 4.25 13.20 -9.94
C PRO A 328 5.31 13.90 -10.76
N ALA A 329 6.47 13.28 -10.92
CA ALA A 329 7.43 13.74 -11.90
C ALA A 329 6.86 13.53 -13.31
N PRO A 330 7.07 14.49 -14.24
CA PRO A 330 6.55 14.38 -15.59
C PRO A 330 6.94 13.06 -16.28
N ASN A 331 5.97 12.38 -16.87
CA ASN A 331 6.11 11.09 -17.57
C ASN A 331 6.55 9.90 -16.70
N LYS A 332 6.56 10.02 -15.36
CA LYS A 332 6.92 8.92 -14.48
C LYS A 332 5.74 7.95 -14.32
N VAL A 333 6.03 6.67 -14.56
CA VAL A 333 5.19 5.53 -14.17
C VAL A 333 6.03 4.65 -13.26
N VAL A 334 5.42 4.17 -12.18
CA VAL A 334 6.07 3.32 -11.17
C VAL A 334 5.54 1.90 -11.31
N VAL A 335 6.45 0.93 -11.26
CA VAL A 335 6.11 -0.49 -11.37
C VAL A 335 6.18 -1.14 -10.01
N ALA A 336 5.22 -2.01 -9.69
CA ALA A 336 5.32 -2.94 -8.57
C ALA A 336 5.24 -4.38 -9.09
N GLU A 337 6.28 -5.16 -8.81
CA GLU A 337 6.34 -6.59 -9.13
C GLU A 337 6.07 -7.38 -7.84
N GLU A 338 4.99 -8.17 -7.81
CA GLU A 338 4.59 -9.01 -6.66
C GLU A 338 5.04 -10.46 -6.88
N ALA A 339 5.77 -11.04 -5.94
CA ALA A 339 5.99 -12.48 -5.90
C ALA A 339 4.77 -13.15 -5.24
N THR A 340 4.09 -14.04 -5.98
CA THR A 340 2.81 -14.62 -5.54
C THR A 340 2.66 -16.08 -5.96
N GLY A 341 1.58 -16.73 -5.51
CA GLY A 341 1.26 -18.10 -5.92
C GLY A 341 -0.08 -18.57 -5.37
N THR A 342 -0.76 -19.48 -6.09
CA THR A 342 -2.06 -19.99 -5.67
C THR A 342 -2.00 -20.78 -4.36
N TRP A 343 -0.88 -21.45 -4.09
CA TRP A 343 -0.63 -22.22 -2.87
C TRP A 343 -0.28 -21.36 -1.64
N CYS A 344 0.02 -20.07 -1.84
CA CYS A 344 0.50 -19.18 -0.79
C CYS A 344 -0.66 -18.68 0.09
N THR A 345 -0.55 -18.94 1.39
CA THR A 345 -1.62 -18.73 2.37
C THR A 345 -2.06 -17.28 2.56
N TRP A 346 -1.15 -16.34 2.34
CA TRP A 346 -1.34 -14.91 2.58
C TRP A 346 -1.38 -14.08 1.29
N CYS A 347 -1.19 -14.71 0.13
CA CYS A 347 -1.14 -14.03 -1.17
C CYS A 347 -2.43 -13.31 -1.60
N PRO A 348 -3.63 -13.61 -1.07
CA PRO A 348 -4.76 -12.68 -1.21
C PRO A 348 -4.43 -11.22 -0.80
N ARG A 349 -3.52 -11.02 0.17
CA ARG A 349 -3.05 -9.68 0.55
C ARG A 349 -2.38 -8.96 -0.61
N GLY A 350 -1.50 -9.62 -1.34
CA GLY A 350 -0.80 -9.02 -2.47
C GLY A 350 -1.75 -8.57 -3.57
N ALA A 351 -2.65 -9.47 -4.00
CA ALA A 351 -3.70 -9.17 -4.97
C ALA A 351 -4.59 -7.97 -4.55
N VAL A 352 -5.00 -7.91 -3.28
CA VAL A 352 -5.83 -6.81 -2.76
C VAL A 352 -5.10 -5.48 -2.79
N PHE A 353 -3.82 -5.43 -2.38
CA PHE A 353 -3.07 -4.16 -2.34
C PHE A 353 -2.61 -3.72 -3.73
N MET A 354 -2.30 -4.65 -4.62
CA MET A 354 -2.13 -4.40 -6.06
C MET A 354 -3.35 -3.71 -6.66
N ARG A 355 -4.54 -4.31 -6.45
CA ARG A 355 -5.80 -3.75 -6.95
C ARG A 355 -6.09 -2.36 -6.38
N LYS A 356 -5.86 -2.16 -5.07
CA LYS A 356 -6.00 -0.85 -4.43
C LYS A 356 -5.09 0.21 -5.07
N MET A 357 -3.86 -0.16 -5.43
CA MET A 357 -2.94 0.77 -6.09
C MET A 357 -3.37 1.07 -7.52
N ASP A 358 -3.80 0.07 -8.28
CA ASP A 358 -4.31 0.25 -9.64
C ASP A 358 -5.57 1.13 -9.68
N ASP A 359 -6.58 0.83 -8.84
CA ASP A 359 -7.80 1.63 -8.74
C ASP A 359 -7.53 3.11 -8.34
N LYS A 360 -6.46 3.35 -7.58
CA LYS A 360 -6.11 4.66 -7.02
C LYS A 360 -5.15 5.46 -7.88
N TYR A 361 -4.25 4.79 -8.60
CA TYR A 361 -3.09 5.36 -9.27
C TYR A 361 -2.82 4.79 -10.67
N GLY A 362 -3.75 4.06 -11.30
CA GLY A 362 -3.51 3.31 -12.55
C GLY A 362 -2.85 4.08 -13.71
N ASP A 363 -3.08 5.39 -13.84
CA ASP A 363 -2.38 6.23 -14.83
C ASP A 363 -0.86 6.36 -14.57
N TYR A 364 -0.42 6.07 -13.35
CA TYR A 364 0.94 6.25 -12.82
C TYR A 364 1.53 4.97 -12.23
N PHE A 365 0.77 3.89 -12.14
CA PHE A 365 1.12 2.64 -11.48
C PHE A 365 0.96 1.47 -12.43
N VAL A 366 1.90 0.53 -12.38
CA VAL A 366 1.81 -0.74 -13.10
C VAL A 366 2.07 -1.86 -12.13
N GLY A 367 1.02 -2.62 -11.83
CA GLY A 367 1.14 -3.85 -11.08
C GLY A 367 1.49 -5.04 -11.98
N ILE A 368 2.36 -5.94 -11.50
CA ILE A 368 2.68 -7.20 -12.17
C ILE A 368 2.78 -8.31 -11.12
N ALA A 369 1.85 -9.27 -11.15
CA ALA A 369 1.87 -10.48 -10.35
C ALA A 369 2.72 -11.56 -11.01
N VAL A 370 3.81 -11.96 -10.35
CA VAL A 370 4.76 -12.98 -10.80
C VAL A 370 4.50 -14.25 -9.99
N HIS A 371 3.90 -15.23 -10.65
CA HIS A 371 3.48 -16.49 -10.05
C HIS A 371 4.63 -17.50 -9.96
N ASN A 372 4.64 -18.28 -8.87
CA ASN A 372 5.61 -19.34 -8.61
C ASN A 372 4.92 -20.71 -8.46
N ASN A 373 5.39 -21.72 -9.20
CA ASN A 373 4.99 -23.12 -9.07
C ASN A 373 3.46 -23.33 -9.11
N ASP A 374 2.79 -22.63 -10.03
CA ASP A 374 1.36 -22.74 -10.28
C ASP A 374 1.05 -22.58 -11.78
N PRO A 375 -0.20 -22.78 -12.25
CA PRO A 375 -0.54 -22.75 -13.67
C PRO A 375 -0.24 -21.45 -14.42
N MET A 376 0.10 -20.37 -13.71
CA MET A 376 0.35 -19.04 -14.27
C MET A 376 1.83 -18.65 -14.26
N GLU A 377 2.71 -19.53 -13.77
CA GLU A 377 4.15 -19.27 -13.65
C GLU A 377 4.80 -18.94 -15.00
N ASN A 378 5.62 -17.88 -14.98
CA ASN A 378 6.67 -17.68 -15.97
C ASN A 378 8.04 -17.90 -15.29
N ALA A 379 8.66 -19.05 -15.52
CA ALA A 379 9.89 -19.46 -14.81
C ALA A 379 11.05 -18.47 -14.93
N ASN A 380 11.17 -17.75 -16.05
CA ASN A 380 12.21 -16.72 -16.22
C ASN A 380 11.92 -15.46 -15.40
N TYR A 381 10.64 -15.11 -15.26
CA TYR A 381 10.22 -13.98 -14.43
C TYR A 381 10.35 -14.35 -12.96
N ASP A 382 9.78 -15.47 -12.55
CA ASP A 382 9.83 -16.00 -11.19
C ASP A 382 11.27 -16.14 -10.69
N GLY A 383 12.12 -16.85 -11.44
CA GLY A 383 13.53 -17.03 -11.08
C GLY A 383 14.32 -15.72 -11.04
N GLY A 384 13.90 -14.70 -11.79
CA GLY A 384 14.49 -13.36 -11.75
C GLY A 384 14.07 -12.56 -10.52
N LEU A 385 12.76 -12.50 -10.25
CA LEU A 385 12.20 -11.79 -9.10
C LEU A 385 12.67 -12.42 -7.78
N GLY A 386 12.74 -13.75 -7.72
CA GLY A 386 13.24 -14.51 -6.57
C GLY A 386 14.68 -14.20 -6.16
N THR A 387 15.44 -13.44 -6.96
CA THR A 387 16.76 -12.92 -6.56
C THR A 387 16.71 -11.65 -5.70
N ILE A 388 15.56 -10.97 -5.65
CA ILE A 388 15.37 -9.70 -4.93
C ILE A 388 14.14 -9.70 -4.01
N SER A 389 13.33 -10.76 -4.02
CA SER A 389 12.21 -10.99 -3.10
C SER A 389 12.52 -12.13 -2.12
N SER A 390 12.06 -12.02 -0.87
CA SER A 390 12.41 -12.98 0.20
C SER A 390 11.29 -13.95 0.60
N GLY A 391 10.09 -13.86 0.01
CA GLY A 391 8.98 -14.76 0.32
C GLY A 391 7.68 -14.47 -0.44
N TYR A 392 6.59 -15.07 0.01
CA TYR A 392 5.27 -14.96 -0.62
C TYR A 392 4.17 -14.64 0.42
N PRO A 393 3.31 -13.62 0.19
CA PRO A 393 3.48 -12.60 -0.82
C PRO A 393 4.61 -11.64 -0.44
N SER A 394 5.28 -11.12 -1.44
CA SER A 394 6.20 -10.00 -1.27
C SER A 394 6.19 -9.13 -2.51
N MET A 395 6.68 -7.90 -2.42
CA MET A 395 6.58 -6.94 -3.51
C MET A 395 7.82 -6.06 -3.58
N VAL A 396 8.20 -5.65 -4.79
CA VAL A 396 9.27 -4.68 -5.02
C VAL A 396 8.75 -3.54 -5.87
N VAL A 397 8.94 -2.30 -5.40
CA VAL A 397 8.55 -1.08 -6.14
C VAL A 397 9.75 -0.54 -6.91
N ASP A 398 9.65 -0.43 -8.23
CA ASP A 398 10.74 -0.13 -9.16
C ASP A 398 12.00 -0.99 -8.92
N ARG A 399 11.83 -2.24 -8.47
CA ARG A 399 12.91 -3.15 -8.00
C ARG A 399 13.76 -2.56 -6.87
N GLY A 400 13.08 -1.88 -5.95
CA GLY A 400 13.63 -1.39 -4.69
C GLY A 400 13.83 -2.49 -3.65
N ALA A 401 13.59 -2.14 -2.39
CA ALA A 401 13.62 -3.11 -1.31
C ALA A 401 12.42 -4.05 -1.40
N ASP A 402 12.61 -5.27 -0.89
CA ASP A 402 11.52 -6.21 -0.65
C ASP A 402 10.61 -5.72 0.48
N ILE A 403 9.31 -5.67 0.23
CA ILE A 403 8.33 -5.11 1.18
C ILE A 403 7.10 -6.02 1.31
N ASP A 404 6.41 -5.89 2.45
CA ASP A 404 5.05 -6.43 2.57
C ASP A 404 4.12 -5.67 1.61
N PRO A 405 3.23 -6.35 0.86
CA PRO A 405 2.32 -5.67 -0.07
C PRO A 405 1.45 -4.59 0.58
N SER A 406 1.15 -4.70 1.88
CA SER A 406 0.35 -3.71 2.61
C SER A 406 1.01 -2.33 2.73
N VAL A 407 2.33 -2.22 2.48
CA VAL A 407 3.08 -0.96 2.56
C VAL A 407 3.60 -0.47 1.21
N VAL A 408 3.01 -0.92 0.10
CA VAL A 408 3.37 -0.51 -1.28
C VAL A 408 3.23 0.99 -1.52
N GLU A 409 2.17 1.61 -0.99
CA GLU A 409 1.84 3.00 -1.29
C GLU A 409 2.92 4.01 -0.83
N PRO A 410 3.45 3.94 0.41
CA PRO A 410 4.57 4.77 0.83
C PRO A 410 5.78 4.75 -0.11
N ASP A 411 6.15 3.60 -0.65
CA ASP A 411 7.28 3.49 -1.57
C ASP A 411 6.92 3.98 -2.97
N PHE A 412 5.71 3.70 -3.46
CA PHE A 412 5.18 4.32 -4.67
C PHE A 412 5.24 5.86 -4.61
N LEU A 413 4.77 6.46 -3.52
CA LEU A 413 4.75 7.92 -3.36
C LEU A 413 6.15 8.54 -3.34
N LYS A 414 7.18 7.82 -2.89
CA LYS A 414 8.58 8.27 -3.03
C LYS A 414 9.06 8.18 -4.48
N ARG A 415 8.76 7.08 -5.16
CA ARG A 415 9.23 6.77 -6.52
C ARG A 415 8.57 7.65 -7.58
N ILE A 416 7.30 7.99 -7.41
CA ILE A 416 6.55 8.78 -8.39
C ILE A 416 7.08 10.22 -8.52
N MET A 417 7.77 10.74 -7.50
CA MET A 417 8.41 12.07 -7.53
C MET A 417 9.79 12.07 -8.21
N VAL A 418 10.34 10.91 -8.56
CA VAL A 418 11.66 10.81 -9.19
C VAL A 418 11.53 10.96 -10.70
N ALA A 419 12.11 12.03 -11.25
CA ALA A 419 12.09 12.29 -12.69
C ALA A 419 12.82 11.18 -13.46
N PRO A 420 12.16 10.54 -14.45
CA PRO A 420 12.77 9.47 -15.23
C PRO A 420 13.78 10.03 -16.22
N LYS A 421 14.77 9.21 -16.59
CA LYS A 421 15.72 9.52 -17.65
C LYS A 421 15.14 9.38 -19.03
N GLY A 422 14.15 8.50 -19.23
CA GLY A 422 13.47 8.31 -20.51
C GLY A 422 12.00 7.95 -20.37
N GLY A 423 11.23 8.28 -21.40
CA GLY A 423 9.86 7.81 -21.58
C GLY A 423 9.82 6.63 -22.57
N ILE A 424 8.84 5.74 -22.41
CA ILE A 424 8.59 4.62 -23.32
C ILE A 424 7.23 4.79 -23.98
N THR A 425 7.15 4.45 -25.26
CA THR A 425 5.89 4.25 -25.98
C THR A 425 5.83 2.84 -26.54
N CYS A 426 4.78 2.11 -26.15
CA CYS A 426 4.51 0.76 -26.60
C CYS A 426 3.65 0.77 -27.88
N GLY A 427 4.12 0.06 -28.91
CA GLY A 427 3.40 -0.20 -30.15
C GLY A 427 3.40 -1.68 -30.49
N ALA A 428 2.40 -2.18 -31.23
CA ALA A 428 2.28 -3.59 -31.54
C ALA A 428 1.66 -3.89 -32.92
N ASN A 429 1.91 -5.10 -33.40
CA ASN A 429 1.21 -5.71 -34.53
C ASN A 429 0.97 -7.19 -34.20
N TYR A 430 -0.29 -7.62 -34.29
CA TYR A 430 -0.68 -8.99 -34.01
C TYR A 430 -1.16 -9.69 -35.29
N THR A 431 -0.63 -10.87 -35.56
CA THR A 431 -1.03 -11.71 -36.70
C THR A 431 -1.84 -12.91 -36.20
N ALA A 432 -3.17 -12.83 -36.34
CA ALA A 432 -4.09 -13.84 -35.81
C ALA A 432 -3.88 -15.26 -36.39
N ALA A 433 -3.36 -15.37 -37.62
CA ALA A 433 -3.11 -16.64 -38.30
C ALA A 433 -1.92 -17.40 -37.69
N THR A 434 -0.85 -16.69 -37.32
CA THR A 434 0.37 -17.28 -36.75
C THR A 434 0.42 -17.15 -35.22
N LYS A 435 -0.51 -16.41 -34.63
CA LYS A 435 -0.52 -16.02 -33.20
C LYS A 435 0.72 -15.21 -32.80
N GLU A 436 1.44 -14.66 -33.77
CA GLU A 436 2.62 -13.85 -33.54
C GLU A 436 2.21 -12.43 -33.13
N LEU A 437 2.69 -12.00 -31.96
CA LEU A 437 2.64 -10.63 -31.48
C LEU A 437 4.02 -10.00 -31.63
N LYS A 438 4.11 -8.99 -32.50
CA LYS A 438 5.28 -8.13 -32.64
C LYS A 438 5.07 -6.88 -31.80
N VAL A 439 6.04 -6.56 -30.95
CA VAL A 439 6.03 -5.38 -30.08
C VAL A 439 7.19 -4.47 -30.46
N SER A 440 6.93 -3.16 -30.51
CA SER A 440 7.95 -2.13 -30.65
C SER A 440 7.92 -1.23 -29.43
N LEU A 441 9.05 -1.13 -28.73
CA LEU A 441 9.24 -0.17 -27.65
C LEU A 441 10.06 1.01 -28.19
N THR A 442 9.43 2.18 -28.25
CA THR A 442 10.13 3.43 -28.58
C THR A 442 10.54 4.11 -27.29
N THR A 443 11.84 4.19 -27.02
CA THR A 443 12.38 4.90 -25.86
C THR A 443 12.86 6.28 -26.30
N LYS A 444 12.47 7.34 -25.58
CA LYS A 444 12.97 8.71 -25.77
C LYS A 444 13.59 9.20 -24.48
N PHE A 445 14.89 9.51 -24.50
CA PHE A 445 15.57 10.05 -23.32
C PHE A 445 15.19 11.52 -23.12
N LEU A 446 14.73 11.86 -21.92
CA LEU A 446 14.31 13.20 -21.52
C LEU A 446 15.48 14.03 -20.98
N SER A 447 16.53 13.35 -20.49
CA SER A 447 17.78 13.96 -20.05
C SER A 447 18.96 13.05 -20.43
N SER A 448 20.18 13.60 -20.40
CA SER A 448 21.38 12.80 -20.65
C SER A 448 21.54 11.68 -19.62
N ALA A 449 22.00 10.52 -20.08
CA ALA A 449 22.17 9.33 -19.26
C ALA A 449 23.51 8.64 -19.58
N THR A 450 24.08 8.00 -18.57
CA THR A 450 25.36 7.28 -18.67
C THR A 450 25.27 5.92 -18.02
N GLY A 451 25.98 4.94 -18.57
CA GLY A 451 25.99 3.55 -18.11
C GLY A 451 25.07 2.64 -18.92
N ASN A 452 25.03 1.37 -18.52
CA ASN A 452 24.27 0.33 -19.23
C ASN A 452 22.79 0.37 -18.83
N TYR A 453 22.05 1.34 -19.37
CA TYR A 453 20.59 1.31 -19.38
C TYR A 453 20.11 0.13 -20.20
N LYS A 454 19.04 -0.51 -19.74
CA LYS A 454 18.49 -1.72 -20.33
C LYS A 454 17.01 -1.54 -20.58
N LEU A 455 16.46 -2.41 -21.41
CA LEU A 455 15.05 -2.42 -21.76
C LEU A 455 14.47 -3.82 -21.58
N ALA A 456 13.28 -3.93 -21.00
CA ALA A 456 12.51 -5.17 -20.98
C ALA A 456 11.08 -4.93 -21.47
N PHE A 457 10.51 -5.95 -22.10
CA PHE A 457 9.11 -6.04 -22.47
C PHE A 457 8.43 -7.07 -21.56
N VAL A 458 7.30 -6.71 -20.98
CA VAL A 458 6.43 -7.60 -20.22
C VAL A 458 5.05 -7.65 -20.85
N LEU A 459 4.46 -8.84 -20.89
CA LEU A 459 3.04 -9.03 -21.20
C LEU A 459 2.31 -9.35 -19.90
N VAL A 460 1.28 -8.57 -19.59
CA VAL A 460 0.43 -8.73 -18.41
C VAL A 460 -0.96 -9.16 -18.85
N GLU A 461 -1.61 -10.06 -18.13
CA GLU A 461 -3.00 -10.46 -18.36
C GLU A 461 -3.86 -10.23 -17.12
N ASP A 462 -4.96 -9.50 -17.28
CA ASP A 462 -5.98 -9.30 -16.26
C ASP A 462 -7.13 -10.32 -16.40
N ASN A 463 -8.00 -10.43 -15.38
CA ASN A 463 -9.18 -11.31 -15.41
C ASN A 463 -8.88 -12.77 -15.81
N VAL A 464 -7.74 -13.29 -15.34
CA VAL A 464 -7.31 -14.66 -15.57
C VAL A 464 -8.16 -15.59 -14.72
N THR A 465 -8.69 -16.63 -15.35
CA THR A 465 -9.51 -17.66 -14.73
C THR A 465 -9.05 -19.02 -15.20
N GLY A 466 -9.18 -20.05 -14.38
CA GLY A 466 -8.89 -21.41 -14.81
C GLY A 466 -9.71 -22.45 -14.08
N SER A 467 -9.41 -23.71 -14.37
CA SER A 467 -10.09 -24.87 -13.80
C SER A 467 -9.12 -26.01 -13.60
N GLY A 468 -9.38 -26.88 -12.63
CA GLY A 468 -8.54 -28.03 -12.32
C GLY A 468 -7.47 -27.74 -11.27
N ASN A 469 -6.55 -28.68 -11.10
CA ASN A 469 -5.56 -28.63 -10.03
C ASN A 469 -4.64 -27.40 -10.15
N GLY A 470 -4.40 -26.71 -9.04
CA GLY A 470 -3.51 -25.54 -8.96
C GLY A 470 -4.16 -24.17 -9.16
N TRP A 471 -5.46 -24.11 -9.46
CA TRP A 471 -6.21 -22.85 -9.65
C TRP A 471 -7.00 -22.37 -8.42
N ASP A 472 -7.03 -23.16 -7.35
CA ASP A 472 -7.64 -22.74 -6.09
C ASP A 472 -6.64 -21.89 -5.30
N GLN A 473 -7.07 -20.73 -4.79
CA GLN A 473 -6.22 -19.84 -3.99
C GLN A 473 -6.31 -20.18 -2.51
N VAL A 474 -5.20 -20.56 -1.89
CA VAL A 474 -5.14 -20.72 -0.42
C VAL A 474 -5.37 -19.36 0.24
N ASN A 475 -6.23 -19.34 1.26
CA ASN A 475 -6.79 -18.11 1.83
C ASN A 475 -6.88 -18.19 3.36
N SER A 476 -5.89 -17.61 4.05
CA SER A 476 -5.88 -17.55 5.51
C SER A 476 -6.81 -16.48 6.11
N TYR A 477 -7.48 -15.67 5.28
CA TYR A 477 -8.45 -14.68 5.73
C TYR A 477 -9.87 -15.27 5.87
N ALA A 478 -10.11 -16.47 5.34
CA ALA A 478 -11.42 -17.13 5.37
C ALA A 478 -12.06 -17.12 6.77
N GLY A 479 -13.31 -16.67 6.83
CA GLY A 479 -14.07 -16.59 8.09
C GLY A 479 -13.81 -15.32 8.92
N GLY A 480 -13.01 -14.36 8.44
CA GLY A 480 -12.93 -13.01 9.01
C GLY A 480 -12.09 -12.84 10.28
N SER A 481 -11.60 -13.92 10.89
CA SER A 481 -10.82 -13.84 12.14
C SER A 481 -9.50 -13.07 12.03
N LYS A 482 -9.01 -12.83 10.80
CA LYS A 482 -7.77 -12.09 10.49
C LYS A 482 -8.04 -10.67 9.99
N GLY A 483 -9.26 -10.18 10.14
CA GLY A 483 -9.69 -8.87 9.65
C GLY A 483 -10.14 -8.90 8.19
N GLU A 484 -10.62 -7.76 7.71
CA GLU A 484 -11.07 -7.58 6.33
C GLU A 484 -9.90 -7.62 5.35
N MET A 485 -10.06 -8.33 4.24
CA MET A 485 -9.06 -8.45 3.18
C MET A 485 -9.72 -8.47 1.81
N GLY A 486 -10.30 -7.34 1.42
CA GLY A 486 -10.82 -7.14 0.06
C GLY A 486 -11.91 -8.11 -0.37
N GLY A 487 -12.64 -8.72 0.57
CA GLY A 487 -13.68 -9.71 0.30
C GLY A 487 -13.22 -11.16 0.45
N PHE A 488 -11.90 -11.43 0.47
CA PHE A 488 -11.38 -12.78 0.70
C PHE A 488 -11.76 -13.33 2.07
N GLU A 489 -12.01 -12.46 3.04
CA GLU A 489 -12.47 -12.88 4.36
C GLU A 489 -13.85 -13.55 4.37
N LYS A 490 -14.64 -13.31 3.31
CA LYS A 490 -15.99 -13.87 3.09
C LYS A 490 -15.97 -15.12 2.20
N LEU A 491 -14.82 -15.48 1.65
CA LEU A 491 -14.62 -16.64 0.79
C LEU A 491 -14.08 -17.83 1.60
N PRO A 492 -14.29 -19.08 1.15
CA PRO A 492 -13.74 -20.26 1.79
C PRO A 492 -12.20 -20.35 1.70
N ASN A 493 -11.62 -21.37 2.35
CA ASN A 493 -10.21 -21.74 2.22
C ASN A 493 -10.08 -23.21 1.75
N PRO A 494 -9.43 -23.48 0.61
CA PRO A 494 -9.01 -22.49 -0.40
C PRO A 494 -10.25 -21.82 -1.04
N VAL A 495 -10.05 -20.68 -1.71
CA VAL A 495 -11.06 -20.10 -2.60
C VAL A 495 -11.10 -20.97 -3.87
N PRO A 496 -12.24 -21.58 -4.22
CA PRO A 496 -12.36 -22.40 -5.42
C PRO A 496 -12.05 -21.60 -6.68
N ALA A 497 -11.44 -22.25 -7.67
CA ALA A 497 -11.14 -21.65 -8.97
C ALA A 497 -12.37 -20.98 -9.64
N ALA A 498 -13.57 -21.53 -9.43
CA ALA A 498 -14.82 -20.97 -9.95
C ALA A 498 -15.22 -19.61 -9.32
N GLN A 499 -14.57 -19.23 -8.21
CA GLN A 499 -14.74 -17.95 -7.51
C GLN A 499 -13.48 -17.09 -7.57
N MET A 500 -12.41 -17.56 -8.23
CA MET A 500 -11.14 -16.85 -8.33
C MET A 500 -10.97 -16.19 -9.70
N VAL A 501 -10.50 -14.95 -9.64
CA VAL A 501 -10.04 -14.17 -10.78
C VAL A 501 -8.68 -13.60 -10.38
N TYR A 502 -7.67 -13.81 -11.24
CA TYR A 502 -6.32 -13.31 -11.04
C TYR A 502 -6.08 -12.13 -11.98
N ASP A 503 -5.72 -10.99 -11.40
CA ASP A 503 -5.38 -9.76 -12.14
C ASP A 503 -3.87 -9.56 -12.17
N HIS A 504 -3.41 -8.78 -13.14
CA HIS A 504 -2.03 -8.33 -13.32
C HIS A 504 -1.02 -9.45 -13.58
N VAL A 505 -1.43 -10.60 -14.11
CA VAL A 505 -0.56 -11.76 -14.22
C VAL A 505 0.53 -11.57 -15.28
N GLY A 506 1.80 -11.64 -14.86
CA GLY A 506 2.96 -11.52 -15.74
C GLY A 506 3.17 -12.75 -16.61
N ARG A 507 2.62 -12.75 -17.82
CA ARG A 507 2.71 -13.87 -18.78
C ARG A 507 4.07 -14.03 -19.43
N VAL A 508 4.70 -12.92 -19.73
CA VAL A 508 5.98 -12.89 -20.46
C VAL A 508 6.87 -11.82 -19.87
N ILE A 509 8.17 -12.11 -19.75
CA ILE A 509 9.21 -11.09 -19.65
C ILE A 509 10.31 -11.38 -20.68
N TYR A 510 10.72 -10.35 -21.42
CA TYR A 510 11.65 -10.49 -22.52
C TYR A 510 12.68 -9.34 -22.55
N PRO A 511 13.97 -9.62 -22.85
CA PRO A 511 14.55 -10.95 -23.08
C PRO A 511 14.67 -11.80 -21.82
N ASN A 512 14.70 -11.16 -20.65
CA ASN A 512 14.68 -11.79 -19.32
C ASN A 512 14.48 -10.70 -18.26
N PHE A 513 14.41 -11.10 -16.99
CA PHE A 513 14.24 -10.19 -15.86
C PHE A 513 15.26 -9.04 -15.81
N LYS A 514 16.54 -9.29 -16.10
CA LYS A 514 17.59 -8.24 -16.08
C LYS A 514 17.46 -7.24 -17.24
N GLY A 515 16.65 -7.53 -18.25
CA GLY A 515 16.49 -6.72 -19.45
C GLY A 515 17.62 -6.93 -20.48
N LEU A 516 17.45 -6.29 -21.63
CA LEU A 516 18.39 -6.31 -22.74
C LEU A 516 19.64 -5.50 -22.40
N SER A 517 20.75 -6.19 -22.17
CA SER A 517 22.07 -5.57 -22.06
C SER A 517 22.46 -4.87 -23.36
N ASN A 518 23.14 -3.72 -23.24
CA ASN A 518 23.56 -2.91 -24.39
C ASN A 518 22.39 -2.49 -25.30
N ALA A 519 21.19 -2.34 -24.73
CA ALA A 519 20.05 -1.79 -25.46
C ALA A 519 20.35 -0.38 -26.01
N PHE A 520 21.21 0.37 -25.31
CA PHE A 520 21.63 1.71 -25.66
C PHE A 520 23.15 1.83 -25.58
N ALA A 521 23.69 2.90 -26.18
CA ALA A 521 25.08 3.29 -25.99
C ALA A 521 25.35 3.65 -24.51
N SER A 522 26.59 3.52 -24.06
CA SER A 522 27.00 3.85 -22.69
C SER A 522 26.87 5.33 -22.33
N THR A 523 26.74 6.20 -23.33
CA THR A 523 26.44 7.62 -23.21
C THR A 523 25.27 7.94 -24.13
N ILE A 524 24.26 8.62 -23.60
CA ILE A 524 23.00 8.90 -24.28
C ILE A 524 22.70 10.38 -24.08
N ASN A 525 22.42 11.09 -25.17
CA ASN A 525 22.07 12.51 -25.11
C ASN A 525 20.59 12.69 -24.78
N ALA A 526 20.25 13.84 -24.22
CA ALA A 526 18.86 14.23 -24.09
C ALA A 526 18.22 14.33 -25.47
N ASN A 527 16.99 13.86 -25.59
CA ASN A 527 16.18 13.74 -26.81
C ASN A 527 16.57 12.63 -27.79
N ASP A 528 17.62 11.83 -27.51
CA ASP A 528 17.90 10.63 -28.30
C ASP A 528 16.69 9.67 -28.22
N SER A 529 16.40 9.01 -29.34
CA SER A 529 15.31 8.05 -29.42
C SER A 529 15.75 6.76 -30.10
N PHE A 530 15.28 5.64 -29.55
CA PHE A 530 15.64 4.30 -29.97
C PHE A 530 14.38 3.45 -30.07
N ILE A 531 14.36 2.52 -31.02
CA ILE A 531 13.25 1.58 -31.21
C ILE A 531 13.82 0.18 -31.12
N HIS A 532 13.26 -0.63 -30.22
CA HIS A 532 13.59 -2.04 -30.07
C HIS A 532 12.37 -2.89 -30.39
N ASN A 533 12.58 -3.98 -31.10
CA ASN A 533 11.54 -4.86 -31.60
C ASN A 533 11.63 -6.24 -30.97
N PHE A 534 10.48 -6.75 -30.56
CA PHE A 534 10.31 -8.03 -29.90
C PHE A 534 9.25 -8.85 -30.65
N SER A 535 9.38 -10.17 -30.63
CA SER A 535 8.35 -11.08 -31.15
C SER A 535 8.10 -12.20 -30.17
N VAL A 536 6.81 -12.46 -29.89
CA VAL A 536 6.35 -13.55 -29.03
C VAL A 536 5.14 -14.23 -29.67
N ASN A 537 5.04 -15.54 -29.53
CA ASN A 537 3.83 -16.27 -29.89
C ASN A 537 2.91 -16.31 -28.66
N LEU A 538 1.67 -15.86 -28.83
CA LEU A 538 0.68 -15.87 -27.76
C LEU A 538 0.16 -17.29 -27.55
N ASP A 539 0.05 -17.70 -26.28
CA ASP A 539 -0.64 -18.92 -25.93
C ASP A 539 -2.13 -18.78 -26.27
N PRO A 540 -2.74 -19.75 -26.98
CA PRO A 540 -4.16 -19.69 -27.34
C PRO A 540 -5.13 -19.66 -26.14
N SER A 541 -4.69 -20.05 -24.95
CA SER A 541 -5.49 -20.00 -23.72
C SER A 541 -5.61 -18.59 -23.12
N TRP A 542 -4.73 -17.66 -23.52
CA TRP A 542 -4.76 -16.28 -23.04
C TRP A 542 -5.83 -15.47 -23.76
N LYS A 543 -6.54 -14.62 -23.00
CA LYS A 543 -7.61 -13.77 -23.51
C LYS A 543 -7.03 -12.47 -24.05
N TYR A 544 -7.06 -12.33 -25.37
CA TYR A 544 -6.47 -11.21 -26.09
C TYR A 544 -6.93 -9.84 -25.55
N GLU A 545 -8.21 -9.70 -25.24
CA GLU A 545 -8.84 -8.48 -24.71
C GLU A 545 -8.35 -8.07 -23.31
N ASN A 546 -7.71 -8.99 -22.59
CA ASN A 546 -7.21 -8.75 -21.25
C ASN A 546 -5.69 -8.55 -21.19
N LEU A 547 -5.01 -8.59 -22.35
CA LEU A 547 -3.57 -8.43 -22.41
C LEU A 547 -3.17 -6.96 -22.42
N ALA A 548 -2.10 -6.63 -21.70
CA ALA A 548 -1.43 -5.34 -21.72
C ALA A 548 0.06 -5.49 -22.01
N VAL A 549 0.60 -4.54 -22.78
CA VAL A 549 2.01 -4.43 -23.11
C VAL A 549 2.65 -3.44 -22.13
N VAL A 550 3.69 -3.90 -21.44
CA VAL A 550 4.47 -3.09 -20.51
C VAL A 550 5.91 -2.98 -21.01
N GLY A 551 6.40 -1.77 -21.20
CA GLY A 551 7.81 -1.48 -21.45
C GLY A 551 8.49 -1.00 -20.19
N LEU A 552 9.67 -1.54 -19.88
CA LEU A 552 10.47 -1.21 -18.69
C LEU A 552 11.81 -0.62 -19.09
N LEU A 553 12.10 0.61 -18.67
CA LEU A 553 13.43 1.22 -18.75
C LEU A 553 14.15 0.95 -17.43
N ILE A 554 15.24 0.20 -17.50
CA ILE A 554 15.99 -0.26 -16.33
C ILE A 554 17.31 0.51 -16.28
N ASP A 555 17.61 1.11 -15.13
CA ASP A 555 18.84 1.87 -14.92
C ASP A 555 20.06 0.94 -14.75
N PRO A 556 21.29 1.49 -14.74
CA PRO A 556 22.51 0.68 -14.57
C PRO A 556 22.59 -0.09 -13.25
N SER A 557 21.87 0.36 -12.20
CA SER A 557 21.80 -0.34 -10.91
C SER A 557 20.86 -1.53 -10.92
N GLY A 558 20.00 -1.66 -11.94
CA GLY A 558 18.99 -2.71 -12.06
C GLY A 558 17.61 -2.30 -11.56
N LYS A 559 17.44 -1.07 -11.08
CA LYS A 559 16.13 -0.50 -10.72
C LYS A 559 15.38 -0.08 -11.98
N ILE A 560 14.05 -0.05 -11.88
CA ILE A 560 13.22 0.49 -12.95
C ILE A 560 13.24 2.02 -12.86
N ASP A 561 13.79 2.67 -13.88
CA ASP A 561 13.82 4.13 -14.02
C ASP A 561 12.45 4.64 -14.43
N ASN A 562 11.81 3.98 -15.40
CA ASN A 562 10.48 4.33 -15.87
C ASN A 562 9.79 3.15 -16.56
N ALA A 563 8.48 3.29 -16.78
CA ALA A 563 7.71 2.32 -17.53
C ALA A 563 6.63 2.98 -18.39
N ASN A 564 5.99 2.17 -19.22
CA ASN A 564 4.71 2.48 -19.84
C ASN A 564 3.88 1.20 -19.91
N ARG A 565 2.58 1.28 -19.58
CA ARG A 565 1.58 0.21 -19.77
C ARG A 565 0.52 0.72 -20.72
N VAL A 566 0.15 -0.10 -21.69
CA VAL A 566 -1.03 0.11 -22.53
C VAL A 566 -1.70 -1.23 -22.78
N ASP A 567 -3.02 -1.26 -22.82
CA ASP A 567 -3.74 -2.47 -23.22
C ASP A 567 -3.34 -2.84 -24.66
N LEU A 568 -3.39 -4.13 -25.00
CA LEU A 568 -2.89 -4.64 -26.28
C LEU A 568 -3.61 -4.00 -27.47
N ALA A 569 -4.92 -3.74 -27.35
CA ALA A 569 -5.67 -3.00 -28.36
C ALA A 569 -5.10 -1.59 -28.60
N GLN A 570 -4.73 -0.88 -27.52
CA GLN A 570 -4.09 0.43 -27.61
C GLN A 570 -2.66 0.34 -28.16
N ALA A 571 -1.90 -0.71 -27.82
CA ALA A 571 -0.58 -0.96 -28.41
C ALA A 571 -0.68 -1.13 -29.94
N ILE A 572 -1.68 -1.85 -30.43
CA ILE A 572 -1.92 -2.00 -31.87
C ILE A 572 -2.37 -0.69 -32.50
N ALA A 573 -3.23 0.08 -31.83
CA ALA A 573 -3.65 1.40 -32.29
C ALA A 573 -2.46 2.38 -32.39
N ASN A 574 -1.49 2.29 -31.46
CA ASN A 574 -0.24 3.06 -31.51
C ASN A 574 0.65 2.67 -32.70
N GLY A 575 0.46 1.46 -33.24
CA GLY A 575 1.15 0.92 -34.40
C GLY A 575 2.54 0.37 -34.09
N TYR A 576 2.90 -0.73 -34.77
CA TYR A 576 4.25 -1.27 -34.73
C TYR A 576 5.23 -0.40 -35.53
N ARG A 577 6.39 -0.12 -34.94
CA ARG A 577 7.48 0.60 -35.60
C ARG A 577 8.72 -0.28 -35.73
N THR A 578 9.32 -0.29 -36.90
CA THR A 578 10.56 -1.03 -37.15
C THR A 578 11.77 -0.34 -36.48
N GLY A 579 12.63 -1.14 -35.86
CA GLY A 579 13.85 -0.75 -35.18
C GLY A 579 14.78 -1.95 -35.01
N THR A 580 15.61 -1.92 -33.97
CA THR A 580 16.58 -2.99 -33.67
C THR A 580 15.86 -4.25 -33.22
N GLN A 581 16.02 -5.35 -33.95
CA GLN A 581 15.46 -6.65 -33.56
C GLN A 581 16.17 -7.18 -32.32
N VAL A 582 15.40 -7.47 -31.29
CA VAL A 582 15.89 -8.14 -30.08
C VAL A 582 15.70 -9.63 -30.31
N LEU A 583 16.77 -10.28 -30.75
CA LEU A 583 16.82 -11.73 -30.82
C LEU A 583 16.92 -12.27 -29.39
N GLY A 584 15.85 -12.91 -28.94
CA GLY A 584 15.84 -13.54 -27.63
C GLY A 584 16.90 -14.62 -27.61
N VAL A 585 17.79 -14.51 -26.64
CA VAL A 585 18.40 -15.71 -26.07
C VAL A 585 17.25 -16.43 -25.36
N LYS A 586 16.46 -17.17 -26.14
CA LYS A 586 15.57 -18.16 -25.59
C LYS A 586 16.54 -19.13 -24.90
N ASN A 587 16.65 -19.04 -23.57
CA ASN A 587 17.17 -20.15 -22.79
C ASN A 587 16.16 -21.28 -22.98
N VAL A 588 16.27 -21.94 -24.13
CA VAL A 588 15.62 -23.21 -24.38
C VAL A 588 16.43 -24.20 -23.57
N SER A 589 16.12 -24.30 -22.29
CA SER A 589 16.35 -25.53 -21.53
C SER A 589 15.28 -26.55 -21.94
N ILE A 590 15.20 -26.86 -23.24
CA ILE A 590 14.39 -27.95 -23.79
C ILE A 590 15.10 -28.54 -25.02
N GLY A 591 15.77 -29.68 -24.86
CA GLY A 591 15.84 -30.68 -25.92
C GLY A 591 17.16 -30.97 -26.63
N LEU A 592 18.23 -30.19 -26.49
CA LEU A 592 19.50 -30.50 -27.17
C LEU A 592 20.56 -31.09 -26.21
N ASN A 593 20.23 -32.22 -25.58
CA ASN A 593 21.23 -33.16 -25.05
C ASN A 593 21.44 -34.33 -26.03
N GLN A 594 21.33 -34.06 -27.33
CA GLN A 594 21.23 -35.09 -28.36
C GLN A 594 22.33 -35.01 -29.42
N ALA A 595 23.14 -33.95 -29.45
CA ALA A 595 24.33 -33.90 -30.30
C ALA A 595 25.54 -34.51 -29.57
N THR A 596 26.06 -35.63 -30.08
CA THR A 596 27.29 -36.27 -29.61
C THR A 596 28.37 -36.10 -30.67
N ILE A 597 29.58 -35.70 -30.25
CA ILE A 597 30.72 -35.51 -31.14
C ILE A 597 31.78 -36.56 -30.87
N TYR A 598 32.12 -37.37 -31.85
CA TYR A 598 33.15 -38.41 -31.70
C TYR A 598 33.92 -38.71 -33.00
N PRO A 599 35.16 -39.21 -32.90
CA PRO A 599 35.97 -39.21 -31.68
C PRO A 599 36.28 -37.77 -31.26
N ASN A 600 36.41 -37.53 -29.95
CA ASN A 600 36.76 -36.21 -29.42
C ASN A 600 37.61 -36.42 -28.15
N PRO A 601 38.95 -36.33 -28.24
CA PRO A 601 39.73 -35.71 -29.33
C PRO A 601 39.75 -36.47 -30.68
N SER A 602 40.05 -35.78 -31.78
CA SER A 602 40.24 -36.37 -33.12
C SER A 602 41.44 -35.80 -33.87
N LYS A 603 42.04 -36.61 -34.75
CA LYS A 603 43.14 -36.21 -35.63
C LYS A 603 42.72 -35.55 -36.92
N ASN A 604 41.66 -36.02 -37.59
CA ASN A 604 41.33 -35.56 -38.95
C ASN A 604 39.85 -35.26 -39.14
N GLN A 605 38.96 -35.84 -38.34
CA GLN A 605 37.54 -35.85 -38.63
C GLN A 605 36.70 -36.01 -37.38
N PHE A 606 35.64 -35.22 -37.25
CA PHE A 606 34.64 -35.39 -36.22
C PHE A 606 33.34 -35.91 -36.85
N THR A 607 32.64 -36.77 -36.12
CA THR A 607 31.26 -37.18 -36.44
C THR A 607 30.33 -36.48 -35.47
N ILE A 608 29.31 -35.82 -36.03
CA ILE A 608 28.16 -35.29 -35.30
C ILE A 608 27.04 -36.32 -35.40
N GLU A 609 26.60 -36.84 -34.26
CA GLU A 609 25.41 -37.66 -34.14
C GLU A 609 24.31 -36.89 -33.41
N LEU A 610 23.16 -36.71 -34.06
CA LEU A 610 21.98 -36.01 -33.56
C LEU A 610 20.87 -37.01 -33.21
N THR A 611 20.78 -37.42 -31.95
CA THR A 611 19.84 -38.47 -31.49
C THR A 611 18.47 -37.92 -31.10
N GLY A 612 17.54 -37.82 -32.05
CA GLY A 612 16.15 -37.41 -31.78
C GLY A 612 15.84 -35.93 -32.03
N ALA A 613 16.79 -35.17 -32.60
CA ALA A 613 16.67 -33.74 -32.85
C ALA A 613 16.01 -33.47 -34.22
N SER A 614 15.16 -32.45 -34.32
CA SER A 614 14.63 -32.04 -35.64
C SER A 614 15.75 -31.49 -36.54
N LEU A 615 15.79 -31.99 -37.78
CA LEU A 615 16.73 -31.54 -38.82
C LEU A 615 16.22 -30.31 -39.59
N ASN A 616 15.04 -29.79 -39.25
CA ASN A 616 14.48 -28.63 -39.93
C ASN A 616 15.34 -27.38 -39.66
N GLN A 617 15.93 -26.82 -40.72
CA GLN A 617 16.88 -25.71 -40.67
C GLN A 617 18.09 -25.96 -39.75
N ALA A 618 18.51 -27.23 -39.60
CA ALA A 618 19.66 -27.56 -38.77
C ALA A 618 20.98 -27.19 -39.46
N GLN A 619 21.87 -26.50 -38.74
CA GLN A 619 23.18 -26.06 -39.22
C GLN A 619 24.21 -26.19 -38.10
N VAL A 620 25.43 -26.62 -38.43
CA VAL A 620 26.61 -26.52 -37.56
C VAL A 620 27.53 -25.42 -38.07
N GLU A 621 28.06 -24.64 -37.13
CA GLU A 621 29.19 -23.74 -37.34
C GLU A 621 30.25 -24.03 -36.31
N VAL A 622 31.54 -24.02 -36.70
CA VAL A 622 32.67 -24.26 -35.79
C VAL A 622 33.63 -23.10 -35.84
N TYR A 623 34.03 -22.62 -34.68
CA TYR A 623 34.89 -21.47 -34.48
C TYR A 623 36.15 -21.86 -33.70
N SER A 624 37.28 -21.23 -34.02
CA SER A 624 38.48 -21.28 -33.17
C SER A 624 38.30 -20.38 -31.92
N MET A 625 39.18 -20.53 -30.93
CA MET A 625 39.09 -19.80 -29.65
C MET A 625 39.21 -18.27 -29.76
N ASP A 626 39.78 -17.77 -30.85
CA ASP A 626 39.86 -16.33 -31.20
C ASP A 626 38.64 -15.83 -31.99
N GLY A 627 37.63 -16.68 -32.21
CA GLY A 627 36.34 -16.32 -32.82
C GLY A 627 36.30 -16.41 -34.35
N LYS A 628 37.33 -16.98 -35.01
CA LYS A 628 37.32 -17.18 -36.47
C LYS A 628 36.48 -18.40 -36.85
N LEU A 629 35.58 -18.25 -37.83
CA LEU A 629 34.80 -19.34 -38.40
C LEU A 629 35.71 -20.31 -39.17
N MET A 630 35.72 -21.57 -38.76
CA MET A 630 36.54 -22.66 -39.32
C MET A 630 35.74 -23.58 -40.22
N TYR A 631 34.44 -23.75 -39.96
CA TYR A 631 33.58 -24.67 -40.69
C TYR A 631 32.11 -24.30 -40.56
N SER A 632 31.33 -24.55 -41.61
CA SER A 632 29.88 -24.34 -41.62
C SER A 632 29.21 -25.35 -42.55
N GLN A 633 28.15 -26.02 -42.08
CA GLN A 633 27.44 -27.04 -42.85
C GLN A 633 25.97 -27.14 -42.41
N ASN A 634 25.06 -27.31 -43.37
CA ASN A 634 23.67 -27.71 -43.09
C ASN A 634 23.60 -29.20 -42.75
N LEU A 635 22.91 -29.52 -41.66
CA LEU A 635 22.74 -30.89 -41.14
C LEU A 635 21.42 -31.48 -41.66
N ASN A 636 21.50 -32.14 -42.81
CA ASN A 636 20.33 -32.79 -43.44
C ASN A 636 20.16 -34.26 -43.03
N THR A 637 21.07 -34.79 -42.21
CA THR A 637 21.09 -36.17 -41.73
C THR A 637 21.47 -36.21 -40.25
N HIS A 638 20.95 -37.20 -39.51
CA HIS A 638 21.25 -37.39 -38.09
C HIS A 638 22.72 -37.76 -37.80
N LEU A 639 23.45 -38.19 -38.83
CA LEU A 639 24.90 -38.40 -38.79
C LEU A 639 25.53 -37.52 -39.86
N SER A 640 26.42 -36.63 -39.45
CA SER A 640 27.16 -35.72 -40.32
C SER A 640 28.63 -35.71 -39.93
N SER A 641 29.51 -35.41 -40.87
CA SER A 641 30.95 -35.41 -40.60
C SER A 641 31.60 -34.08 -40.93
N ILE A 642 32.49 -33.65 -40.03
CA ILE A 642 33.34 -32.47 -40.18
C ILE A 642 34.76 -32.94 -40.51
N ASP A 643 35.27 -32.54 -41.67
CA ASP A 643 36.69 -32.66 -42.00
C ASP A 643 37.50 -31.54 -41.31
N ALA A 644 38.39 -31.95 -40.42
CA ALA A 644 39.28 -31.09 -39.65
C ALA A 644 40.77 -31.37 -39.95
N SER A 645 41.07 -32.06 -41.05
CA SER A 645 42.44 -32.43 -41.43
C SER A 645 43.37 -31.22 -41.61
N ALA A 646 42.82 -30.09 -42.07
CA ALA A 646 43.55 -28.84 -42.26
C ALA A 646 43.59 -27.93 -41.01
N TRP A 647 42.98 -28.34 -39.90
CA TRP A 647 42.90 -27.51 -38.69
C TRP A 647 44.16 -27.68 -37.83
N PRO A 648 44.73 -26.60 -37.28
CA PRO A 648 45.76 -26.70 -36.25
C PRO A 648 45.27 -27.46 -35.01
N ALA A 649 46.18 -28.13 -34.31
CA ALA A 649 45.90 -28.73 -33.00
C ALA A 649 45.39 -27.67 -32.02
N GLY A 650 44.30 -27.97 -31.32
CA GLY A 650 43.65 -26.99 -30.45
C GLY A 650 42.21 -27.31 -30.10
N VAL A 651 41.61 -26.43 -29.29
CA VAL A 651 40.20 -26.49 -28.91
C VAL A 651 39.38 -25.57 -29.82
N TYR A 652 38.23 -26.06 -30.25
CA TYR A 652 37.27 -25.33 -31.07
C TYR A 652 35.89 -25.37 -30.39
N VAL A 653 35.10 -24.33 -30.62
CA VAL A 653 33.72 -24.21 -30.14
C VAL A 653 32.80 -24.27 -31.34
N GLY A 654 31.90 -25.24 -31.37
CA GLY A 654 30.86 -25.35 -32.37
C GLY A 654 29.50 -24.93 -31.83
N THR A 655 28.65 -24.41 -32.70
CA THR A 655 27.25 -24.10 -32.44
C THR A 655 26.40 -24.85 -33.45
N ILE A 656 25.49 -25.68 -32.94
CA ILE A 656 24.45 -26.34 -33.74
C ILE A 656 23.15 -25.57 -33.52
N THR A 657 22.57 -25.05 -34.59
CA THR A 657 21.31 -24.30 -34.56
C THR A 657 20.26 -25.07 -35.34
N SER A 658 19.03 -25.16 -34.85
CA SER A 658 17.87 -25.72 -35.56
C SER A 658 16.60 -24.91 -35.24
N SER A 659 15.48 -25.27 -35.86
CA SER A 659 14.17 -24.68 -35.50
C SER A 659 13.76 -24.91 -34.04
N GLU A 660 14.38 -25.87 -33.35
CA GLU A 660 14.07 -26.23 -31.95
C GLU A 660 14.98 -25.53 -30.93
N GLY A 661 16.16 -25.04 -31.33
CA GLY A 661 17.06 -24.31 -30.43
C GLY A 661 18.51 -24.26 -30.90
N LEU A 662 19.40 -23.88 -29.97
CA LEU A 662 20.84 -23.79 -30.18
C LEU A 662 21.57 -24.63 -29.12
N GLN A 663 22.57 -25.41 -29.55
CA GLN A 663 23.47 -26.17 -28.69
C GLN A 663 24.92 -25.82 -28.98
N THR A 664 25.70 -25.60 -27.93
CA THR A 664 27.15 -25.42 -28.03
C THR A 664 27.87 -26.75 -27.83
N ILE A 665 28.82 -27.06 -28.69
CA ILE A 665 29.67 -28.26 -28.65
C ILE A 665 31.15 -27.86 -28.56
N LYS A 666 31.97 -28.71 -27.93
CA LYS A 666 33.43 -28.54 -27.87
C LYS A 666 34.10 -29.59 -28.73
N LEU A 667 35.04 -29.20 -29.58
CA LEU A 667 35.84 -30.11 -30.42
C LEU A 667 37.32 -29.97 -30.06
N VAL A 668 38.02 -31.08 -29.88
CA VAL A 668 39.45 -31.11 -29.55
C VAL A 668 40.21 -31.76 -30.70
N LYS A 669 40.98 -30.97 -31.43
CA LYS A 669 41.85 -31.41 -32.52
C LYS A 669 43.23 -31.74 -31.96
N GLU A 670 43.69 -32.97 -32.19
CA GLU A 670 45.05 -33.43 -31.85
C GLU A 670 46.12 -32.88 -32.78
#